data_AF-A0A087SD07-F1
#
_entry.id   AF-A0A087SD07-F1
#
_cell.length_a   1.000
_cell.length_b   1.000
_cell.length_c   1.000
_cell.angle_alpha   90.00
_cell.angle_beta   90.00
_cell.angle_gamma   90.00
#
_symmetry.space_group_name_H-M   'P 1'
#
loop_
_entity.id
_entity.type
_entity.pdbx_description
1 polymer ?
#
loop_
_entity_poly.entity_id
_entity_poly.type
_entity_poly.pdbx_seq_one_letter_code
_entity_poly.pdbx_strand_id
1 'polypeptide(L)'
;MSLTIPASLSYHATHRRPAVPFNGRKNVGARKSCGIPAQHREGGPQTPGEGVGDGNEGRPAESFNIDDLNPISIGRKSREVFDDVWAQLQRISSPTKRGDLPGRYLRPEFETPGAKGTKVLVTGVTGRVGRVLLRKLLLRGYTVTALVRQRGGEERQTLPPSVRLVTGDIGNYEDCREAVKDVDKVICCATARTSIVSDLERVDVEGVSNIVRAWQDSQNQRARLKHRLSRFAKLELVHFKKPYIGDDWKVQAAPERSTSAGGTGLSRVMRTAGPKDVADMEINEEGVMTFSGAVYTLYNGVRLTGRPAPSVRTGLHLTDGFIIRARGDGQIYTLTIATEAGEEYTAEWVPPPSYKSVRVALASFKPALESLNVSDITSISIGYNASDQTERSSGRSEFSCSIDWIKCMPGGLEPDFILVSCSGATKGLDETARERVIAAKRRGERALRASGLGYTIVRPGALVEETGGYKALVFDQGTRISQIIKDAKTIIPGGVNSPVRAFKSVGGDPIVFDRVKGAYCWDVDGNKYIDYIGSWGPAIVGAAHDEVTAALHAQLDKGTSFGAPCELENVLARMVVDRVPSVEMVRFVNSGTEACLSVVRLMRAYTKREKILKFVGCYHGHADQFLVQAGSGVITLGLADSPGVMASTAAATLTAPYNDLEAVKAIFEANKGEIAGVILEPVVGNAGYIEPTQEFLEGLREVTKQEGALLCFDEVMTGFRIAHGCAQAHFGVTPDVTTLGKIIGGGLPVGAYGGRRDIMELVAPSGPMYQAGTLSGNPLAMVAGIKTLEILDRPGVYEQLDRVTKRLVEGLLKAARDTGHDMCGGSINGMFGFFFAKGPVHNFEDAKASDTAKFAKFHRGMLERGVYLAPSQFEAGFTSLAHTDEDIDATIAAARDVLQHL
;
A
#
# COMPACT_ATOMS: atom_id res chain seq x y z
N MET A 1 56.02 23.59 23.87
CA MET A 1 56.88 22.69 24.68
C MET A 1 56.03 21.50 25.13
N SER A 2 56.61 20.31 25.21
CA SER A 2 55.93 19.06 25.56
C SER A 2 56.18 18.66 27.02
N LEU A 3 55.15 18.08 27.67
CA LEU A 3 55.16 17.19 28.86
C LEU A 3 53.67 16.80 29.08
N THR A 4 53.19 15.60 28.74
CA THR A 4 53.43 14.25 29.32
C THR A 4 52.69 14.02 30.64
N ILE A 5 51.79 13.03 30.63
CA ILE A 5 51.00 12.57 31.77
C ILE A 5 51.78 11.51 32.58
N PRO A 6 51.86 11.60 33.92
CA PRO A 6 52.20 10.48 34.80
C PRO A 6 50.92 9.74 35.28
N ALA A 7 51.05 8.47 35.67
CA ALA A 7 49.92 7.60 36.00
C ALA A 7 50.05 6.86 37.34
N SER A 8 48.97 6.17 37.73
CA SER A 8 48.90 4.98 38.60
C SER A 8 48.68 5.14 40.13
N LEU A 9 48.34 3.99 40.74
CA LEU A 9 48.09 3.69 42.17
C LEU A 9 46.75 4.22 42.74
N SER A 10 45.67 3.47 43.00
CA SER A 10 45.36 2.05 43.34
C SER A 10 45.36 1.70 44.84
N TYR A 11 44.29 1.05 45.34
CA TYR A 11 44.31 0.20 46.55
C TYR A 11 43.28 -0.95 46.48
N HIS A 12 43.43 -1.97 47.34
CA HIS A 12 42.78 -3.30 47.23
C HIS A 12 42.11 -3.81 48.52
N ALA A 13 40.97 -4.52 48.36
CA ALA A 13 40.49 -5.70 49.10
C ALA A 13 39.27 -6.27 48.32
N THR A 14 39.09 -7.52 47.87
CA THR A 14 39.70 -8.87 48.02
C THR A 14 39.26 -9.74 49.22
N HIS A 15 38.46 -10.81 48.95
CA HIS A 15 38.41 -12.17 49.56
C HIS A 15 37.10 -12.90 49.10
N ARG A 16 37.00 -14.22 48.82
CA ARG A 16 37.95 -15.34 48.61
C ARG A 16 37.29 -16.44 47.72
N ARG A 17 38.08 -17.31 47.08
CA ARG A 17 37.64 -18.60 46.46
C ARG A 17 37.96 -19.79 47.41
N PRO A 18 37.60 -21.04 47.04
CA PRO A 18 38.68 -21.96 46.59
C PRO A 18 38.34 -22.89 45.39
N ALA A 19 39.33 -23.71 45.01
CA ALA A 19 39.37 -24.72 43.93
C ALA A 19 40.50 -25.75 44.29
N VAL A 20 40.87 -26.83 43.57
CA VAL A 20 40.63 -27.29 42.17
C VAL A 20 40.09 -28.76 42.21
N PRO A 21 40.61 -29.89 41.63
CA PRO A 21 41.71 -30.22 40.70
C PRO A 21 41.20 -30.75 39.31
N PHE A 22 41.88 -31.74 38.68
CA PHE A 22 41.75 -32.08 37.25
C PHE A 22 42.24 -33.52 36.92
N ASN A 23 41.63 -34.21 35.93
CA ASN A 23 42.18 -35.28 35.05
C ASN A 23 41.07 -35.97 34.20
N GLY A 24 41.24 -36.42 32.94
CA GLY A 24 42.02 -35.80 31.86
C GLY A 24 42.97 -36.68 31.01
N ARG A 25 42.51 -37.66 30.20
CA ARG A 25 43.37 -38.29 29.14
C ARG A 25 42.74 -38.57 27.76
N LYS A 26 43.50 -38.12 26.76
CA LYS A 26 43.46 -38.18 25.28
C LYS A 26 43.11 -39.54 24.60
N ASN A 27 42.42 -39.47 23.44
CA ASN A 27 42.99 -39.70 22.08
C ASN A 27 41.92 -39.45 20.98
N VAL A 28 42.12 -38.52 20.03
CA VAL A 28 42.78 -38.65 18.70
C VAL A 28 41.96 -39.43 17.64
N GLY A 29 41.50 -38.72 16.61
CA GLY A 29 40.91 -39.24 15.36
C GLY A 29 40.51 -38.07 14.44
N ALA A 30 40.77 -38.12 13.13
CA ALA A 30 40.59 -36.97 12.22
C ALA A 30 40.38 -37.39 10.74
N ARG A 31 40.03 -36.40 9.89
CA ARG A 31 39.66 -36.48 8.45
C ARG A 31 38.19 -36.90 8.21
N LYS A 32 37.52 -36.52 7.10
CA LYS A 32 37.97 -35.82 5.88
C LYS A 32 36.81 -35.03 5.22
N SER A 33 37.12 -34.04 4.38
CA SER A 33 36.17 -33.37 3.50
C SER A 33 36.68 -33.32 2.05
N CYS A 34 35.79 -33.63 1.09
CA CYS A 34 35.85 -33.43 -0.37
C CYS A 34 34.38 -33.50 -0.86
N GLY A 35 33.94 -32.93 -1.98
CA GLY A 35 34.67 -32.36 -3.12
C GLY A 35 34.47 -33.23 -4.36
N ILE A 36 33.63 -32.79 -5.31
CA ILE A 36 33.28 -33.52 -6.55
C ILE A 36 33.81 -32.72 -7.76
N PRO A 37 34.53 -33.35 -8.72
CA PRO A 37 35.29 -32.63 -9.74
C PRO A 37 34.59 -32.52 -11.11
N ALA A 38 35.09 -31.60 -11.95
CA ALA A 38 34.89 -31.60 -13.39
C ALA A 38 36.06 -32.32 -14.12
N GLN A 39 35.83 -32.80 -15.35
CA GLN A 39 36.89 -33.24 -16.26
C GLN A 39 36.58 -32.86 -17.71
N HIS A 40 37.59 -32.32 -18.41
CA HIS A 40 37.64 -32.26 -19.87
C HIS A 40 38.31 -33.51 -20.45
N ARG A 41 38.04 -33.81 -21.73
CA ARG A 41 38.96 -34.50 -22.64
C ARG A 41 38.88 -33.88 -24.04
N GLU A 42 39.97 -33.98 -24.78
CA GLU A 42 40.16 -33.38 -26.12
C GLU A 42 40.16 -34.46 -27.22
N GLY A 43 40.04 -34.03 -28.48
CA GLY A 43 40.30 -34.89 -29.66
C GLY A 43 39.50 -34.51 -30.92
N GLY A 44 40.19 -33.96 -31.92
CA GLY A 44 39.74 -33.90 -33.33
C GLY A 44 40.78 -34.59 -34.23
N PRO A 45 40.97 -34.20 -35.51
CA PRO A 45 40.09 -33.41 -36.40
C PRO A 45 39.87 -34.10 -37.78
N GLN A 46 38.93 -33.64 -38.62
CA GLN A 46 38.98 -33.83 -40.09
C GLN A 46 37.98 -32.94 -40.88
N THR A 47 38.29 -32.68 -42.14
CA THR A 47 37.56 -31.87 -43.14
C THR A 47 37.78 -32.48 -44.54
N PRO A 48 37.18 -32.00 -45.67
CA PRO A 48 36.09 -31.02 -45.83
C PRO A 48 34.87 -31.61 -46.61
N GLY A 49 33.85 -30.78 -46.88
CA GLY A 49 32.78 -31.06 -47.84
C GLY A 49 32.08 -29.77 -48.27
N GLU A 50 31.98 -29.51 -49.58
CA GLU A 50 31.51 -28.24 -50.14
C GLU A 50 29.98 -28.20 -50.36
N GLY A 51 29.37 -27.03 -50.21
CA GLY A 51 27.95 -26.81 -50.46
C GLY A 51 27.55 -25.33 -50.31
N VAL A 52 27.21 -24.67 -51.42
CA VAL A 52 26.93 -23.22 -51.49
C VAL A 52 25.44 -22.92 -51.28
N GLY A 53 25.10 -21.85 -50.57
CA GLY A 53 23.73 -21.30 -50.55
C GLY A 53 23.45 -20.22 -49.50
N ASP A 54 23.37 -18.98 -49.96
CA ASP A 54 22.69 -17.78 -49.41
C ASP A 54 22.63 -17.56 -47.88
N GLY A 55 23.30 -16.49 -47.44
CA GLY A 55 23.34 -16.06 -46.04
C GLY A 55 22.24 -15.08 -45.63
N ASN A 56 22.08 -14.94 -44.31
CA ASN A 56 21.59 -13.72 -43.67
C ASN A 56 22.20 -13.65 -42.26
N GLU A 57 23.02 -12.64 -41.97
CA GLU A 57 23.73 -12.56 -40.68
C GLU A 57 22.79 -12.10 -39.56
N GLY A 58 22.41 -13.03 -38.68
CA GLY A 58 21.64 -12.72 -37.49
C GLY A 58 22.47 -11.99 -36.44
N ARG A 59 22.01 -10.81 -36.02
CA ARG A 59 22.49 -10.18 -34.77
C ARG A 59 22.20 -11.11 -33.58
N PRO A 60 23.06 -11.15 -32.55
CA PRO A 60 22.75 -11.88 -31.32
C PRO A 60 21.46 -11.32 -30.69
N ALA A 61 20.61 -12.22 -30.20
CA ALA A 61 19.37 -11.83 -29.55
C ALA A 61 19.65 -11.21 -28.17
N GLU A 62 19.20 -9.98 -27.97
CA GLU A 62 19.20 -9.32 -26.66
C GLU A 62 18.27 -10.08 -25.70
N SER A 63 18.69 -10.22 -24.43
CA SER A 63 17.93 -10.95 -23.41
C SER A 63 16.71 -10.14 -22.94
N PHE A 64 15.58 -10.35 -23.60
CA PHE A 64 14.30 -9.71 -23.30
C PHE A 64 13.88 -9.92 -21.83
N ASN A 65 13.80 -8.84 -21.04
CA ASN A 65 13.34 -8.91 -19.67
C ASN A 65 11.81 -8.74 -19.59
N ILE A 66 11.19 -9.36 -18.58
CA ILE A 66 9.73 -9.28 -18.37
C ILE A 66 9.30 -7.95 -17.77
N ASP A 67 10.22 -7.24 -17.11
CA ASP A 67 9.96 -5.95 -16.45
C ASP A 67 9.77 -4.78 -17.45
N ASP A 68 10.18 -4.94 -18.72
CA ASP A 68 10.12 -3.90 -19.77
C ASP A 68 8.70 -3.72 -20.38
N LEU A 69 7.72 -4.50 -19.94
CA LEU A 69 6.40 -4.64 -20.58
C LEU A 69 5.38 -3.59 -20.13
N ASN A 70 5.42 -2.38 -20.72
CA ASN A 70 4.36 -1.37 -20.54
C ASN A 70 2.97 -1.91 -20.97
N PRO A 71 1.98 -2.05 -20.05
CA PRO A 71 0.70 -2.71 -20.35
C PRO A 71 -0.19 -1.97 -21.35
N ILE A 72 -0.02 -0.66 -21.49
CA ILE A 72 -0.88 0.21 -22.31
C ILE A 72 -0.48 0.09 -23.79
N SER A 73 0.83 0.03 -24.09
CA SER A 73 1.35 -0.09 -25.47
C SER A 73 0.91 -1.41 -26.13
N ILE A 74 0.94 -2.51 -25.36
CA ILE A 74 0.49 -3.85 -25.77
C ILE A 74 -0.99 -3.81 -26.18
N GLY A 75 -1.82 -3.05 -25.47
CA GLY A 75 -3.27 -2.94 -25.72
C GLY A 75 -3.64 -2.37 -27.10
N ARG A 76 -2.77 -1.54 -27.72
CA ARG A 76 -2.96 -1.05 -29.10
C ARG A 76 -2.56 -2.09 -30.14
N LYS A 77 -1.31 -2.57 -30.11
CA LYS A 77 -0.79 -3.54 -31.08
C LYS A 77 -1.56 -4.88 -31.09
N SER A 78 -2.14 -5.28 -29.96
CA SER A 78 -3.00 -6.47 -29.86
C SER A 78 -4.26 -6.43 -30.73
N ARG A 79 -4.71 -5.24 -31.15
CA ARG A 79 -6.04 -5.04 -31.76
C ARG A 79 -6.03 -5.22 -33.27
N GLU A 80 -5.10 -4.55 -33.94
CA GLU A 80 -4.94 -4.60 -35.41
C GLU A 80 -4.65 -6.02 -35.91
N VAL A 81 -3.85 -6.78 -35.15
CA VAL A 81 -3.52 -8.18 -35.46
C VAL A 81 -4.71 -9.14 -35.24
N PHE A 82 -5.69 -8.78 -34.41
CA PHE A 82 -6.74 -9.73 -34.00
C PHE A 82 -7.91 -9.86 -34.96
N ASP A 83 -8.37 -8.78 -35.61
CA ASP A 83 -9.55 -8.86 -36.48
C ASP A 83 -9.30 -9.76 -37.71
N ASP A 84 -8.06 -9.76 -38.22
CA ASP A 84 -7.61 -10.65 -39.29
C ASP A 84 -7.59 -12.13 -38.83
N VAL A 85 -7.05 -12.41 -37.64
CA VAL A 85 -7.04 -13.75 -37.02
C VAL A 85 -8.46 -14.23 -36.72
N TRP A 86 -9.36 -13.35 -36.26
CA TRP A 86 -10.76 -13.69 -35.99
C TRP A 86 -11.52 -14.01 -37.28
N ALA A 87 -11.31 -13.24 -38.35
CA ALA A 87 -11.88 -13.51 -39.66
C ALA A 87 -11.38 -14.85 -40.25
N GLN A 88 -10.11 -15.22 -40.02
CA GLN A 88 -9.56 -16.52 -40.42
C GLN A 88 -10.13 -17.69 -39.59
N LEU A 89 -10.26 -17.54 -38.27
CA LEU A 89 -10.87 -18.55 -37.39
C LEU A 89 -12.34 -18.85 -37.75
N GLN A 90 -13.08 -17.88 -38.29
CA GLN A 90 -14.44 -18.09 -38.78
C GLN A 90 -14.53 -18.77 -40.15
N ARG A 91 -13.43 -18.87 -40.91
CA ARG A 91 -13.39 -19.50 -42.25
C ARG A 91 -13.10 -21.00 -42.25
N ILE A 92 -12.76 -21.60 -41.11
CA ILE A 92 -12.40 -23.03 -41.01
C ILE A 92 -13.67 -23.90 -40.95
N SER A 93 -14.21 -24.22 -42.12
CA SER A 93 -15.45 -25.00 -42.31
C SER A 93 -15.20 -26.46 -42.69
N SER A 94 -14.36 -27.19 -41.94
CA SER A 94 -14.17 -28.64 -42.13
C SER A 94 -13.76 -29.39 -40.85
N PRO A 95 -14.26 -30.63 -40.62
CA PRO A 95 -13.96 -31.42 -39.42
C PRO A 95 -12.67 -32.22 -39.58
N THR A 96 -11.51 -31.56 -39.46
CA THR A 96 -10.23 -32.27 -39.28
C THR A 96 -10.14 -32.94 -37.90
N LYS A 97 -9.38 -34.03 -37.82
CA LYS A 97 -9.34 -34.90 -36.62
C LYS A 97 -8.76 -34.17 -35.40
N ARG A 98 -9.22 -34.56 -34.20
CA ARG A 98 -8.56 -34.22 -32.93
C ARG A 98 -7.09 -34.68 -32.97
N GLY A 99 -6.17 -33.74 -33.10
CA GLY A 99 -4.73 -33.97 -33.19
C GLY A 99 -4.02 -32.64 -33.41
N ASP A 100 -4.18 -32.08 -34.60
CA ASP A 100 -3.44 -30.89 -35.03
C ASP A 100 -4.29 -29.61 -35.01
N LEU A 101 -4.04 -28.74 -34.03
CA LEU A 101 -4.13 -27.30 -34.22
C LEU A 101 -2.77 -26.82 -34.75
N PRO A 102 -2.65 -26.31 -35.98
CA PRO A 102 -1.35 -25.92 -36.53
C PRO A 102 -0.68 -24.83 -35.69
N GLY A 103 0.48 -25.14 -35.09
CA GLY A 103 1.22 -24.29 -34.16
C GLY A 103 1.91 -23.07 -34.77
N ARG A 104 1.26 -22.38 -35.72
CA ARG A 104 1.76 -21.19 -36.43
C ARG A 104 0.86 -19.95 -36.34
N TYR A 105 -0.31 -20.04 -35.69
CA TYR A 105 -1.32 -18.97 -35.71
C TYR A 105 -1.53 -18.22 -34.38
N LEU A 106 -0.98 -18.72 -33.27
CA LEU A 106 -0.79 -17.90 -32.06
C LEU A 106 0.59 -17.26 -32.15
N ARG A 107 0.65 -15.92 -32.15
CA ARG A 107 1.92 -15.21 -32.02
C ARG A 107 2.42 -15.30 -30.57
N PRO A 108 3.70 -15.64 -30.33
CA PRO A 108 4.23 -15.73 -28.96
C PRO A 108 4.03 -14.47 -28.13
N GLU A 109 4.03 -13.29 -28.77
CA GLU A 109 3.83 -11.97 -28.16
C GLU A 109 2.49 -11.78 -27.41
N PHE A 110 1.51 -12.68 -27.59
CA PHE A 110 0.22 -12.65 -26.89
C PHE A 110 -0.08 -13.90 -26.03
N GLU A 111 0.77 -14.93 -26.07
CA GLU A 111 0.59 -16.12 -25.23
C GLU A 111 0.96 -15.82 -23.78
N THR A 112 0.10 -16.16 -22.83
CA THR A 112 0.44 -16.07 -21.40
C THR A 112 1.04 -17.39 -20.93
N PRO A 113 2.21 -17.40 -20.25
CA PRO A 113 2.77 -18.61 -19.66
C PRO A 113 1.73 -19.39 -18.83
N GLY A 114 1.63 -20.70 -19.05
CA GLY A 114 0.66 -21.57 -18.39
C GLY A 114 -0.78 -21.55 -18.95
N ALA A 115 -1.16 -20.59 -19.81
CA ALA A 115 -2.53 -20.51 -20.34
C ALA A 115 -2.94 -21.75 -21.15
N LYS A 116 -2.03 -22.31 -21.96
CA LYS A 116 -2.24 -23.56 -22.71
C LYS A 116 -2.62 -24.76 -21.83
N GLY A 117 -2.21 -24.77 -20.55
CA GLY A 117 -2.60 -25.79 -19.58
C GLY A 117 -3.88 -25.48 -18.81
N THR A 118 -4.40 -24.25 -18.90
CA THR A 118 -5.48 -23.74 -18.03
C THR A 118 -6.82 -23.75 -18.76
N LYS A 119 -7.82 -24.44 -18.18
CA LYS A 119 -9.18 -24.51 -18.69
C LYS A 119 -10.09 -23.53 -17.95
N VAL A 120 -10.87 -22.74 -18.67
CA VAL A 120 -11.73 -21.69 -18.09
C VAL A 120 -13.19 -21.93 -18.47
N LEU A 121 -14.08 -22.04 -17.49
CA LEU A 121 -15.52 -21.97 -17.74
C LEU A 121 -15.97 -20.51 -17.84
N VAL A 122 -16.74 -20.18 -18.88
CA VAL A 122 -17.46 -18.90 -18.98
C VAL A 122 -18.96 -19.17 -19.03
N THR A 123 -19.73 -18.60 -18.11
CA THR A 123 -21.21 -18.61 -18.17
C THR A 123 -21.71 -17.34 -18.87
N GLY A 124 -22.84 -17.41 -19.57
CA GLY A 124 -23.45 -16.24 -20.21
C GLY A 124 -22.75 -15.77 -21.51
N VAL A 125 -22.00 -16.65 -22.18
CA VAL A 125 -21.22 -16.33 -23.41
C VAL A 125 -22.04 -15.74 -24.55
N THR A 126 -23.36 -15.93 -24.58
CA THR A 126 -24.25 -15.35 -25.60
C THR A 126 -24.67 -13.90 -25.30
N GLY A 127 -24.29 -13.35 -24.14
CA GLY A 127 -24.36 -11.93 -23.81
C GLY A 127 -23.21 -11.10 -24.39
N ARG A 128 -23.37 -9.77 -24.43
CA ARG A 128 -22.37 -8.83 -24.98
C ARG A 128 -21.01 -8.96 -24.29
N VAL A 129 -21.01 -9.07 -22.95
CA VAL A 129 -19.80 -9.21 -22.12
C VAL A 129 -19.12 -10.57 -22.35
N GLY A 130 -19.90 -11.66 -22.30
CA GLY A 130 -19.38 -13.02 -22.44
C GLY A 130 -18.69 -13.28 -23.78
N ARG A 131 -19.21 -12.73 -24.89
CA ARG A 131 -18.52 -12.80 -26.20
C ARG A 131 -17.16 -12.11 -26.21
N VAL A 132 -16.99 -10.99 -25.51
CA VAL A 132 -15.71 -10.26 -25.42
C VAL A 132 -14.69 -11.04 -24.59
N LEU A 133 -15.13 -11.61 -23.45
CA LEU A 133 -14.28 -12.41 -22.57
C LEU A 133 -13.80 -13.70 -23.28
N LEU A 134 -14.71 -14.42 -23.94
CA LEU A 134 -14.39 -15.63 -24.70
C LEU A 134 -13.35 -15.38 -25.80
N ARG A 135 -13.46 -14.25 -26.53
CA ARG A 135 -12.45 -13.81 -27.51
C ARG A 135 -11.07 -13.59 -26.87
N LYS A 136 -11.01 -12.83 -25.77
CA LYS A 136 -9.75 -12.52 -25.07
C LYS A 136 -9.06 -13.74 -24.44
N LEU A 137 -9.84 -14.73 -23.99
CA LEU A 137 -9.30 -15.98 -23.44
C LEU A 137 -8.66 -16.86 -24.53
N LEU A 138 -9.35 -17.08 -25.65
CA LEU A 138 -8.82 -17.86 -26.77
C LEU A 138 -7.53 -17.24 -27.33
N LEU A 139 -7.48 -15.90 -27.44
CA LEU A 139 -6.29 -15.14 -27.85
C LEU A 139 -5.04 -15.46 -27.01
N ARG A 140 -5.18 -15.54 -25.69
CA ARG A 140 -4.07 -15.79 -24.76
C ARG A 140 -3.70 -17.27 -24.62
N GLY A 141 -4.36 -18.16 -25.37
CA GLY A 141 -4.11 -19.61 -25.38
C GLY A 141 -4.90 -20.42 -24.36
N TYR A 142 -5.92 -19.86 -23.70
CA TYR A 142 -6.74 -20.60 -22.73
C TYR A 142 -7.73 -21.56 -23.40
N THR A 143 -7.93 -22.73 -22.81
CA THR A 143 -8.98 -23.67 -23.24
C THR A 143 -10.33 -23.25 -22.64
N VAL A 144 -11.28 -22.80 -23.47
CA VAL A 144 -12.57 -22.29 -22.99
C VAL A 144 -13.67 -23.37 -23.00
N THR A 145 -14.35 -23.52 -21.87
CA THR A 145 -15.65 -24.22 -21.75
C THR A 145 -16.74 -23.16 -21.60
N ALA A 146 -17.92 -23.39 -22.19
CA ALA A 146 -19.02 -22.42 -22.17
C ALA A 146 -20.35 -23.08 -21.80
N LEU A 147 -21.02 -22.54 -20.78
CA LEU A 147 -22.39 -22.93 -20.39
C LEU A 147 -23.40 -22.10 -21.19
N VAL A 148 -24.24 -22.77 -21.99
CA VAL A 148 -25.20 -22.18 -22.93
C VAL A 148 -26.58 -22.82 -22.79
N ARG A 149 -27.66 -22.02 -22.90
CA ARG A 149 -29.03 -22.48 -22.64
C ARG A 149 -29.73 -22.87 -23.93
N GLN A 150 -30.10 -24.14 -24.04
CA GLN A 150 -30.70 -24.74 -25.24
C GLN A 150 -31.85 -23.89 -25.85
N ARG A 151 -31.55 -23.15 -26.92
CA ARG A 151 -32.50 -22.41 -27.76
C ARG A 151 -32.06 -22.45 -29.23
N GLY A 152 -32.95 -22.89 -30.12
CA GLY A 152 -32.90 -22.68 -31.58
C GLY A 152 -31.76 -23.32 -32.39
N GLY A 153 -30.59 -23.58 -31.80
CA GLY A 153 -29.39 -24.08 -32.49
C GLY A 153 -28.41 -22.98 -32.93
N GLU A 154 -28.84 -21.72 -33.01
CA GLU A 154 -28.03 -20.55 -33.40
C GLU A 154 -26.74 -20.38 -32.57
N GLU A 155 -26.77 -20.78 -31.29
CA GLU A 155 -25.64 -20.68 -30.37
C GLU A 155 -24.44 -21.53 -30.81
N ARG A 156 -24.64 -22.58 -31.63
CA ARG A 156 -23.56 -23.37 -32.24
C ARG A 156 -22.94 -22.73 -33.48
N GLN A 157 -23.62 -21.78 -34.12
CA GLN A 157 -23.13 -21.08 -35.31
C GLN A 157 -22.32 -19.81 -34.96
N THR A 158 -22.40 -19.35 -33.71
CA THR A 158 -21.85 -18.06 -33.26
C THR A 158 -20.63 -18.17 -32.34
N LEU A 159 -20.18 -19.39 -32.02
CA LEU A 159 -19.03 -19.69 -31.16
C LEU A 159 -18.00 -20.56 -31.89
N PRO A 160 -16.68 -20.34 -31.70
CA PRO A 160 -15.65 -21.13 -32.39
C PRO A 160 -15.70 -22.64 -32.05
N PRO A 161 -15.42 -23.56 -33.01
CA PRO A 161 -15.42 -25.01 -32.77
C PRO A 161 -14.43 -25.50 -31.70
N SER A 162 -13.45 -24.68 -31.30
CA SER A 162 -12.50 -24.97 -30.22
C SER A 162 -13.07 -24.80 -28.81
N VAL A 163 -14.27 -24.23 -28.65
CA VAL A 163 -14.92 -24.02 -27.35
C VAL A 163 -15.72 -25.27 -26.96
N ARG A 164 -15.47 -25.83 -25.78
CA ARG A 164 -16.29 -26.92 -25.22
C ARG A 164 -17.65 -26.37 -24.80
N LEU A 165 -18.69 -26.65 -25.58
CA LEU A 165 -20.06 -26.29 -25.21
C LEU A 165 -20.64 -27.28 -24.20
N VAL A 166 -21.24 -26.76 -23.13
CA VAL A 166 -22.09 -27.50 -22.18
C VAL A 166 -23.48 -26.88 -22.25
N THR A 167 -24.47 -27.69 -22.61
CA THR A 167 -25.86 -27.25 -22.77
C THR A 167 -26.61 -27.42 -21.45
N GLY A 168 -27.16 -26.34 -20.90
CA GLY A 168 -27.91 -26.36 -19.64
C GLY A 168 -28.32 -24.96 -19.18
N ASP A 169 -29.03 -24.85 -18.06
CA ASP A 169 -29.41 -23.56 -17.46
C ASP A 169 -28.65 -23.32 -16.15
N ILE A 170 -28.14 -22.11 -15.93
CA ILE A 170 -27.41 -21.75 -14.71
C ILE A 170 -28.31 -21.79 -13.45
N GLY A 171 -29.63 -21.64 -13.61
CA GLY A 171 -30.61 -21.87 -12.53
C GLY A 171 -30.70 -23.33 -12.09
N ASN A 172 -30.10 -24.28 -12.81
CA ASN A 172 -30.03 -25.69 -12.45
C ASN A 172 -28.64 -26.05 -11.87
N TYR A 173 -28.64 -26.69 -10.70
CA TYR A 173 -27.42 -27.12 -10.02
C TYR A 173 -26.69 -28.25 -10.77
N GLU A 174 -27.42 -29.19 -11.37
CA GLU A 174 -26.81 -30.35 -12.05
C GLU A 174 -26.09 -29.92 -13.34
N ASP A 175 -26.69 -29.01 -14.10
CA ASP A 175 -26.11 -28.39 -15.30
C ASP A 175 -24.84 -27.60 -14.94
N CYS A 176 -24.88 -26.84 -13.85
CA CYS A 176 -23.70 -26.17 -13.30
C CYS A 176 -22.60 -27.18 -12.92
N ARG A 177 -22.94 -28.32 -12.32
CA ARG A 177 -21.98 -29.35 -11.89
C ARG A 177 -21.26 -30.04 -13.05
N GLU A 178 -21.94 -30.29 -14.17
CA GLU A 178 -21.26 -30.80 -15.38
C GLU A 178 -20.46 -29.69 -16.10
N ALA A 179 -20.87 -28.42 -16.01
CA ALA A 179 -20.15 -27.30 -16.61
C ALA A 179 -18.79 -27.00 -15.93
N VAL A 180 -18.70 -27.15 -14.60
CA VAL A 180 -17.46 -26.94 -13.81
C VAL A 180 -16.54 -28.18 -13.74
N LYS A 181 -16.87 -29.23 -14.49
CA LYS A 181 -16.12 -30.48 -14.54
C LYS A 181 -14.95 -30.35 -15.49
N ASP A 182 -13.76 -30.67 -15.02
CA ASP A 182 -12.49 -30.54 -15.75
C ASP A 182 -12.16 -29.11 -16.20
N VAL A 183 -12.58 -28.09 -15.43
CA VAL A 183 -12.13 -26.70 -15.60
C VAL A 183 -11.32 -26.24 -14.39
N ASP A 184 -10.47 -25.22 -14.57
CA ASP A 184 -9.46 -24.77 -13.61
C ASP A 184 -9.71 -23.36 -13.07
N LYS A 185 -10.46 -22.52 -13.81
CA LYS A 185 -11.01 -21.23 -13.36
C LYS A 185 -12.46 -21.06 -13.82
N VAL A 186 -13.26 -20.25 -13.12
CA VAL A 186 -14.66 -19.95 -13.48
C VAL A 186 -14.89 -18.45 -13.63
N ILE A 187 -15.52 -18.05 -14.73
CA ILE A 187 -15.96 -16.67 -14.99
C ILE A 187 -17.48 -16.66 -15.19
N CYS A 188 -18.21 -16.22 -14.18
CA CYS A 188 -19.65 -16.07 -14.22
C CYS A 188 -20.02 -14.68 -14.75
N CYS A 189 -20.52 -14.59 -16.00
CA CYS A 189 -21.07 -13.35 -16.56
C CYS A 189 -22.50 -13.51 -17.12
N ALA A 190 -23.20 -14.56 -16.70
CA ALA A 190 -24.64 -14.66 -16.82
C ALA A 190 -25.35 -13.52 -16.06
N THR A 191 -26.46 -13.06 -16.62
CA THR A 191 -27.35 -12.03 -16.07
C THR A 191 -28.74 -12.27 -16.64
N ALA A 192 -29.80 -11.96 -15.88
CA ALA A 192 -31.14 -11.90 -16.42
C ALA A 192 -31.20 -10.90 -17.59
N ARG A 193 -32.07 -11.19 -18.56
CA ARG A 193 -32.35 -10.29 -19.71
C ARG A 193 -33.59 -9.39 -19.47
N THR A 194 -34.21 -9.50 -18.29
CA THR A 194 -35.45 -8.81 -17.91
C THR A 194 -35.35 -8.34 -16.45
N SER A 195 -36.21 -7.40 -16.06
CA SER A 195 -36.40 -6.97 -14.65
C SER A 195 -37.42 -7.84 -13.89
N ILE A 196 -37.86 -8.97 -14.46
CA ILE A 196 -38.85 -9.87 -13.86
C ILE A 196 -38.20 -10.61 -12.69
N VAL A 197 -38.86 -10.58 -11.53
CA VAL A 197 -38.31 -11.11 -10.26
C VAL A 197 -37.91 -12.58 -10.37
N SER A 198 -38.72 -13.43 -11.00
CA SER A 198 -38.41 -14.86 -11.14
C SER A 198 -37.20 -15.14 -12.06
N ASP A 199 -36.95 -14.30 -13.06
CA ASP A 199 -35.77 -14.42 -13.93
C ASP A 199 -34.50 -13.86 -13.25
N LEU A 200 -34.67 -12.82 -12.42
CA LEU A 200 -33.61 -12.24 -11.59
C LEU A 200 -33.17 -13.19 -10.46
N GLU A 201 -34.09 -13.79 -9.71
CA GLU A 201 -33.72 -14.80 -8.71
C GLU A 201 -33.03 -15.98 -9.38
N ARG A 202 -33.64 -16.57 -10.41
CA ARG A 202 -33.14 -17.77 -11.09
C ARG A 202 -31.76 -17.61 -11.73
N VAL A 203 -31.39 -16.42 -12.23
CA VAL A 203 -30.12 -16.18 -12.93
C VAL A 203 -29.10 -15.41 -12.09
N ASP A 204 -29.50 -14.30 -11.48
CA ASP A 204 -28.61 -13.40 -10.74
C ASP A 204 -28.45 -13.76 -9.25
N VAL A 205 -29.30 -14.63 -8.69
CA VAL A 205 -29.19 -15.11 -7.29
C VAL A 205 -28.89 -16.60 -7.22
N GLU A 206 -29.85 -17.44 -7.61
CA GLU A 206 -29.73 -18.89 -7.65
C GLU A 206 -28.63 -19.33 -8.60
N GLY A 207 -28.54 -18.73 -9.80
CA GLY A 207 -27.50 -19.04 -10.78
C GLY A 207 -26.08 -18.83 -10.24
N VAL A 208 -25.85 -17.73 -9.52
CA VAL A 208 -24.55 -17.46 -8.85
C VAL A 208 -24.31 -18.47 -7.73
N SER A 209 -25.31 -18.75 -6.89
CA SER A 209 -25.20 -19.73 -5.79
C SER A 209 -24.92 -21.15 -6.29
N ASN A 210 -25.60 -21.58 -7.37
CA ASN A 210 -25.45 -22.89 -7.99
C ASN A 210 -24.05 -23.10 -8.54
N ILE A 211 -23.54 -22.14 -9.34
CA ILE A 211 -22.22 -22.28 -9.97
C ILE A 211 -21.08 -22.20 -8.94
N VAL A 212 -21.23 -21.36 -7.89
CA VAL A 212 -20.32 -21.31 -6.74
C VAL A 212 -20.27 -22.65 -6.01
N ARG A 213 -21.43 -23.21 -5.65
CA ARG A 213 -21.51 -24.50 -4.94
C ARG A 213 -21.02 -25.66 -5.81
N ALA A 214 -21.32 -25.66 -7.09
CA ALA A 214 -20.85 -26.66 -8.04
C ALA A 214 -19.32 -26.62 -8.15
N TRP A 215 -18.74 -25.41 -8.22
CA TRP A 215 -17.30 -25.21 -8.27
C TRP A 215 -16.60 -25.73 -7.02
N GLN A 216 -17.17 -25.45 -5.84
CA GLN A 216 -16.68 -26.00 -4.57
C GLN A 216 -16.70 -27.53 -4.55
N ASP A 217 -17.80 -28.17 -4.97
CA ASP A 217 -17.86 -29.64 -5.02
C ASP A 217 -16.88 -30.26 -6.03
N SER A 218 -16.64 -29.59 -7.17
CA SER A 218 -15.60 -29.99 -8.15
C SER A 218 -14.20 -29.90 -7.55
N GLN A 219 -13.87 -28.81 -6.85
CA GLN A 219 -12.56 -28.64 -6.19
C GLN A 219 -12.38 -29.58 -4.98
N ASN A 220 -13.44 -29.82 -4.20
CA ASN A 220 -13.46 -30.83 -3.14
C ASN A 220 -13.18 -32.24 -3.70
N GLN A 221 -13.68 -32.56 -4.89
CA GLN A 221 -13.40 -33.83 -5.57
C GLN A 221 -11.94 -33.89 -6.07
N ARG A 222 -11.43 -32.82 -6.69
CA ARG A 222 -10.03 -32.70 -7.12
C ARG A 222 -9.04 -32.86 -5.97
N ALA A 223 -9.29 -32.21 -4.83
CA ALA A 223 -8.47 -32.32 -3.62
C ALA A 223 -8.37 -33.76 -3.11
N ARG A 224 -9.50 -34.47 -2.97
CA ARG A 224 -9.49 -35.89 -2.57
C ARG A 224 -8.67 -36.76 -3.53
N LEU A 225 -8.83 -36.57 -4.83
CA LEU A 225 -8.07 -37.33 -5.85
C LEU A 225 -6.56 -37.04 -5.76
N LYS A 226 -6.14 -35.77 -5.62
CA LYS A 226 -4.74 -35.37 -5.45
C LYS A 226 -4.08 -36.07 -4.26
N HIS A 227 -4.79 -36.18 -3.15
CA HIS A 227 -4.30 -36.79 -1.90
C HIS A 227 -4.62 -38.29 -1.79
N ARG A 228 -5.10 -38.95 -2.86
CA ARG A 228 -5.51 -40.38 -2.92
C ARG A 228 -6.57 -40.77 -1.88
N LEU A 229 -7.36 -39.82 -1.40
CA LEU A 229 -8.38 -40.01 -0.38
C LEU A 229 -9.68 -40.55 -0.99
N SER A 230 -10.34 -41.49 -0.30
CA SER A 230 -11.59 -42.08 -0.78
C SER A 230 -12.74 -41.07 -0.79
N ARG A 231 -13.81 -41.35 -1.55
CA ARG A 231 -15.04 -40.52 -1.53
C ARG A 231 -15.72 -40.42 -0.16
N PHE A 232 -15.35 -41.31 0.77
CA PHE A 232 -15.87 -41.38 2.14
C PHE A 232 -14.89 -40.82 3.18
N ALA A 233 -13.66 -40.44 2.79
CA ALA A 233 -12.69 -39.82 3.68
C ALA A 233 -13.13 -38.39 4.03
N LYS A 234 -13.80 -38.28 5.18
CA LYS A 234 -14.15 -37.05 5.89
C LYS A 234 -13.98 -37.32 7.37
N LEU A 235 -13.29 -36.45 8.11
CA LEU A 235 -13.24 -36.59 9.56
C LEU A 235 -14.54 -36.02 10.16
N GLU A 236 -15.28 -36.84 10.90
CA GLU A 236 -16.56 -36.44 11.49
C GLU A 236 -16.34 -35.94 12.92
N LEU A 237 -16.56 -34.63 13.11
CA LEU A 237 -16.32 -33.94 14.38
C LEU A 237 -17.57 -34.00 15.26
N VAL A 238 -18.73 -33.77 14.65
CA VAL A 238 -20.05 -33.75 15.31
C VAL A 238 -21.07 -34.40 14.39
N HIS A 239 -21.94 -35.26 14.92
CA HIS A 239 -23.10 -35.79 14.19
C HIS A 239 -24.18 -36.22 15.20
N PHE A 240 -25.23 -35.42 15.32
CA PHE A 240 -26.15 -35.47 16.47
C PHE A 240 -26.99 -36.74 16.57
N LYS A 241 -27.03 -37.56 15.50
CA LYS A 241 -27.62 -38.91 15.48
C LYS A 241 -26.84 -39.94 16.32
N LYS A 242 -25.65 -39.62 16.84
CA LYS A 242 -24.89 -40.49 17.77
C LYS A 242 -25.41 -40.33 19.21
N PRO A 243 -25.77 -41.42 19.90
CA PRO A 243 -26.58 -41.40 21.13
C PRO A 243 -25.90 -40.83 22.38
N TYR A 244 -24.68 -40.30 22.26
CA TYR A 244 -23.86 -39.73 23.32
C TYR A 244 -23.42 -38.28 23.04
N ILE A 245 -23.90 -37.67 21.94
CA ILE A 245 -23.49 -36.30 21.56
C ILE A 245 -24.43 -35.23 22.15
N GLY A 246 -25.66 -35.56 22.54
CA GLY A 246 -26.60 -34.59 23.12
C GLY A 246 -26.15 -33.99 24.46
N ASP A 247 -25.73 -34.84 25.40
CA ASP A 247 -25.51 -34.46 26.81
C ASP A 247 -24.28 -33.54 27.03
N ASP A 248 -23.32 -33.58 26.11
CA ASP A 248 -22.09 -32.76 26.15
C ASP A 248 -22.29 -31.34 25.58
N TRP A 249 -23.44 -31.03 24.97
CA TRP A 249 -23.73 -29.76 24.30
C TRP A 249 -24.59 -28.83 25.18
N LYS A 250 -24.18 -27.58 25.35
CA LYS A 250 -24.71 -26.65 26.36
C LYS A 250 -24.86 -25.24 25.83
N VAL A 251 -26.06 -24.67 25.99
CA VAL A 251 -26.33 -23.25 25.71
C VAL A 251 -25.66 -22.37 26.77
N GLN A 252 -24.93 -21.38 26.32
CA GLN A 252 -24.15 -20.43 27.13
C GLN A 252 -24.37 -19.00 26.61
N ALA A 253 -24.10 -17.99 27.43
CA ALA A 253 -23.96 -16.63 26.94
C ALA A 253 -22.74 -16.55 26.01
N ALA A 254 -22.83 -15.79 24.92
CA ALA A 254 -21.65 -15.37 24.18
C ALA A 254 -20.87 -14.34 25.02
N PRO A 255 -19.53 -14.35 24.99
CA PRO A 255 -18.74 -13.32 25.66
C PRO A 255 -18.98 -11.95 25.02
N GLU A 256 -19.03 -10.90 25.84
CA GLU A 256 -19.10 -9.51 25.35
C GLU A 256 -17.84 -9.20 24.51
N ARG A 257 -18.02 -8.79 23.24
CA ARG A 257 -16.91 -8.24 22.44
C ARG A 257 -16.40 -6.98 23.14
N SER A 258 -15.15 -6.97 23.58
CA SER A 258 -14.55 -5.86 24.33
C SER A 258 -14.43 -4.58 23.47
N THR A 259 -15.43 -3.73 23.53
CA THR A 259 -15.43 -2.42 22.86
C THR A 259 -14.66 -1.40 23.69
N SER A 260 -13.57 -0.87 23.15
CA SER A 260 -12.74 0.16 23.78
C SER A 260 -13.38 1.55 23.68
N ALA A 261 -14.56 1.73 24.29
CA ALA A 261 -15.27 3.01 24.36
C ALA A 261 -16.05 3.12 25.68
N GLY A 262 -15.83 4.20 26.44
CA GLY A 262 -16.52 4.43 27.72
C GLY A 262 -17.97 4.87 27.50
N GLY A 263 -18.93 3.99 27.80
CA GLY A 263 -20.37 4.28 27.77
C GLY A 263 -21.04 4.09 29.13
N THR A 264 -21.18 5.16 29.91
CA THR A 264 -21.79 5.08 31.25
C THR A 264 -23.31 5.03 31.21
N GLY A 265 -23.87 3.88 31.58
CA GLY A 265 -25.23 3.79 32.16
C GLY A 265 -26.37 3.41 31.21
N LEU A 266 -26.57 2.10 31.00
CA LEU A 266 -27.88 1.51 30.63
C LEU A 266 -28.07 0.03 31.04
N SER A 267 -27.16 -0.54 31.83
CA SER A 267 -27.02 -1.99 32.08
C SER A 267 -27.84 -2.55 33.27
N ARG A 268 -28.98 -1.93 33.63
CA ARG A 268 -29.73 -2.26 34.86
C ARG A 268 -31.15 -2.83 34.65
N VAL A 269 -31.52 -3.20 33.43
CA VAL A 269 -32.80 -3.87 33.12
C VAL A 269 -32.51 -5.25 32.51
N MET A 270 -33.24 -6.28 32.95
CA MET A 270 -33.06 -7.70 32.56
C MET A 270 -31.69 -8.33 32.86
N ARG A 271 -31.35 -8.45 34.16
CA ARG A 271 -30.35 -9.41 34.68
C ARG A 271 -30.98 -10.71 35.23
N THR A 272 -32.19 -11.03 34.77
CA THR A 272 -33.10 -12.01 35.40
C THR A 272 -33.39 -13.26 34.55
N ALA A 273 -32.82 -13.36 33.35
CA ALA A 273 -32.94 -14.50 32.45
C ALA A 273 -31.54 -15.06 32.15
N GLY A 274 -31.33 -16.35 32.37
CA GLY A 274 -30.11 -17.06 31.99
C GLY A 274 -30.13 -17.50 30.53
N PRO A 275 -29.03 -18.06 29.99
CA PRO A 275 -28.93 -18.45 28.59
C PRO A 275 -30.00 -19.46 28.14
N LYS A 276 -30.46 -20.34 29.04
CA LYS A 276 -31.55 -21.29 28.78
C LYS A 276 -32.95 -20.67 28.71
N ASP A 277 -33.14 -19.49 29.30
CA ASP A 277 -34.43 -18.80 29.31
C ASP A 277 -34.65 -17.97 28.02
N VAL A 278 -33.62 -17.89 27.17
CA VAL A 278 -33.61 -17.14 25.89
C VAL A 278 -33.24 -18.00 24.68
N ALA A 279 -32.67 -19.19 24.87
CA ALA A 279 -32.32 -20.13 23.80
C ALA A 279 -32.23 -21.57 24.30
N ASP A 280 -32.61 -22.53 23.46
CA ASP A 280 -32.59 -23.96 23.78
C ASP A 280 -32.02 -24.82 22.63
N MET A 281 -31.76 -26.09 22.92
CA MET A 281 -31.27 -27.10 21.97
C MET A 281 -32.11 -28.39 22.03
N GLU A 282 -32.83 -28.67 20.95
CA GLU A 282 -33.55 -29.93 20.77
C GLU A 282 -32.82 -30.85 19.77
N ILE A 283 -32.96 -32.17 19.89
CA ILE A 283 -32.55 -33.14 18.87
C ILE A 283 -33.78 -33.96 18.47
N ASN A 284 -34.13 -33.97 17.18
CA ASN A 284 -35.29 -34.69 16.69
C ASN A 284 -35.02 -36.20 16.49
N GLU A 285 -36.07 -36.98 16.23
CA GLU A 285 -35.99 -38.44 15.99
C GLU A 285 -35.10 -38.81 14.79
N GLU A 286 -34.91 -37.90 13.84
CA GLU A 286 -33.99 -38.11 12.71
C GLU A 286 -32.52 -37.98 13.11
N GLY A 287 -32.22 -37.43 14.29
CA GLY A 287 -30.86 -37.17 14.80
C GLY A 287 -30.29 -35.83 14.37
N VAL A 288 -31.15 -34.83 14.10
CA VAL A 288 -30.78 -33.47 13.74
C VAL A 288 -31.00 -32.55 14.94
N MET A 289 -29.97 -31.81 15.33
CA MET A 289 -30.04 -30.80 16.39
C MET A 289 -30.65 -29.51 15.85
N THR A 290 -31.47 -28.82 16.63
CA THR A 290 -31.92 -27.44 16.36
C THR A 290 -31.58 -26.54 17.53
N PHE A 291 -30.85 -25.46 17.24
CA PHE A 291 -30.52 -24.38 18.15
C PHE A 291 -31.39 -23.18 17.82
N SER A 292 -32.22 -22.74 18.75
CA SER A 292 -33.19 -21.66 18.52
C SER A 292 -33.51 -20.86 19.76
N GLY A 293 -33.94 -19.61 19.59
CA GLY A 293 -34.23 -18.71 20.70
C GLY A 293 -34.62 -17.29 20.28
N ALA A 294 -34.67 -16.39 21.27
CA ALA A 294 -35.02 -14.99 21.10
C ALA A 294 -34.16 -14.09 22.02
N VAL A 295 -33.42 -13.16 21.42
CA VAL A 295 -32.43 -12.31 22.10
C VAL A 295 -32.87 -10.84 22.06
N TYR A 296 -32.78 -10.14 23.20
CA TYR A 296 -33.54 -8.90 23.45
C TYR A 296 -32.77 -7.57 23.32
N THR A 297 -31.44 -7.58 23.09
CA THR A 297 -30.64 -6.34 23.00
C THR A 297 -29.53 -6.44 21.95
N LEU A 298 -29.04 -5.29 21.47
CA LEU A 298 -27.90 -5.16 20.55
C LEU A 298 -26.53 -5.59 21.14
N TYR A 299 -26.49 -6.08 22.39
CA TYR A 299 -25.26 -6.49 23.08
C TYR A 299 -25.32 -7.92 23.63
N ASN A 300 -26.46 -8.60 23.49
CA ASN A 300 -26.61 -9.98 23.93
C ASN A 300 -26.36 -10.94 22.75
N GLY A 301 -25.66 -12.03 23.04
CA GLY A 301 -25.53 -13.19 22.16
C GLY A 301 -25.55 -14.49 22.96
N VAL A 302 -25.81 -15.59 22.28
CA VAL A 302 -25.83 -16.95 22.85
C VAL A 302 -24.98 -17.87 22.00
N ARG A 303 -24.19 -18.73 22.63
CA ARG A 303 -23.41 -19.78 21.98
C ARG A 303 -23.86 -21.14 22.48
N LEU A 304 -24.13 -22.05 21.55
CA LEU A 304 -24.27 -23.47 21.85
C LEU A 304 -22.88 -24.10 21.71
N THR A 305 -22.32 -24.57 22.82
CA THR A 305 -20.94 -25.11 22.91
C THR A 305 -20.99 -26.60 23.22
N GLY A 306 -20.16 -27.40 22.54
CA GLY A 306 -19.97 -28.80 22.92
C GLY A 306 -18.63 -29.38 22.45
N ARG A 307 -18.37 -30.63 22.83
CA ARG A 307 -17.13 -31.34 22.47
C ARG A 307 -17.26 -32.10 21.15
N PRO A 308 -16.20 -32.18 20.33
CA PRO A 308 -16.15 -33.12 19.22
C PRO A 308 -16.04 -34.57 19.72
N ALA A 309 -16.45 -35.54 18.89
CA ALA A 309 -16.55 -36.94 19.29
C ALA A 309 -15.17 -37.58 19.63
N PRO A 310 -15.04 -38.45 20.65
CA PRO A 310 -13.76 -39.00 21.12
C PRO A 310 -12.93 -39.88 20.15
N SER A 311 -13.34 -40.00 18.88
CA SER A 311 -12.71 -40.88 17.87
C SER A 311 -11.50 -40.27 17.14
N VAL A 312 -11.06 -39.06 17.49
CA VAL A 312 -9.93 -38.37 16.82
C VAL A 312 -8.58 -38.89 17.36
N ARG A 313 -8.17 -40.10 16.91
CA ARG A 313 -6.85 -40.70 17.23
C ARG A 313 -6.09 -41.22 15.99
N THR A 314 -6.23 -40.54 14.86
CA THR A 314 -5.36 -40.71 13.67
C THR A 314 -5.13 -39.36 13.00
N GLY A 315 -3.87 -38.99 12.77
CA GLY A 315 -3.51 -37.68 12.22
C GLY A 315 -3.91 -37.46 10.76
N LEU A 316 -4.17 -36.20 10.40
CA LEU A 316 -4.39 -35.70 9.04
C LEU A 316 -3.51 -34.46 8.82
N HIS A 317 -3.34 -34.02 7.57
CA HIS A 317 -2.40 -32.96 7.22
C HIS A 317 -3.02 -31.54 7.27
N LEU A 318 -2.14 -30.54 7.29
CA LEU A 318 -2.34 -29.12 7.64
C LEU A 318 -3.24 -28.28 6.70
N THR A 319 -4.18 -28.86 5.94
CA THR A 319 -4.98 -28.11 4.93
C THR A 319 -6.50 -28.33 4.99
N ASP A 320 -7.01 -29.00 6.02
CA ASP A 320 -8.45 -29.31 6.15
C ASP A 320 -9.28 -28.11 6.66
N GLY A 321 -10.51 -27.98 6.16
CA GLY A 321 -11.49 -26.96 6.58
C GLY A 321 -12.87 -27.53 6.91
N PHE A 322 -13.72 -26.73 7.54
CA PHE A 322 -15.01 -27.20 8.06
C PHE A 322 -16.11 -27.23 6.99
N ILE A 323 -16.92 -28.29 7.00
CA ILE A 323 -18.21 -28.35 6.31
C ILE A 323 -19.31 -28.71 7.31
N ILE A 324 -20.29 -27.81 7.41
CA ILE A 324 -21.49 -27.96 8.25
C ILE A 324 -22.66 -28.36 7.36
N ARG A 325 -23.43 -29.37 7.73
CA ARG A 325 -24.71 -29.70 7.10
C ARG A 325 -25.83 -29.04 7.89
N ALA A 326 -26.33 -27.92 7.38
CA ALA A 326 -27.22 -27.02 8.10
C ALA A 326 -28.44 -26.58 7.30
N ARG A 327 -29.46 -26.14 8.04
CA ARG A 327 -30.58 -25.30 7.63
C ARG A 327 -30.70 -24.15 8.63
N GLY A 328 -31.24 -23.00 8.24
CA GLY A 328 -31.68 -21.98 9.20
C GLY A 328 -32.51 -20.87 8.59
N ASP A 329 -32.77 -19.86 9.42
CA ASP A 329 -33.50 -18.62 9.15
C ASP A 329 -32.89 -17.68 8.08
N GLY A 330 -31.59 -17.81 7.78
CA GLY A 330 -30.84 -16.91 6.90
C GLY A 330 -30.15 -15.72 7.58
N GLN A 331 -30.12 -15.69 8.91
CA GLN A 331 -29.37 -14.73 9.74
C GLN A 331 -27.86 -15.05 9.73
N ILE A 332 -27.04 -14.16 10.29
CA ILE A 332 -25.61 -14.41 10.51
C ILE A 332 -25.40 -15.17 11.83
N TYR A 333 -24.61 -16.24 11.76
CA TYR A 333 -24.15 -17.05 12.89
C TYR A 333 -22.62 -17.07 12.93
N THR A 334 -22.05 -17.42 14.08
CA THR A 334 -20.62 -17.72 14.20
C THR A 334 -20.36 -19.21 14.33
N LEU A 335 -19.19 -19.64 13.85
CA LEU A 335 -18.55 -20.91 14.20
C LEU A 335 -17.28 -20.54 14.97
N THR A 336 -17.23 -20.91 16.24
CA THR A 336 -16.05 -20.73 17.10
C THR A 336 -15.45 -22.10 17.41
N ILE A 337 -14.13 -22.19 17.40
CA ILE A 337 -13.37 -23.36 17.86
C ILE A 337 -12.39 -22.92 18.95
N ALA A 338 -12.18 -23.79 19.94
CA ALA A 338 -11.18 -23.59 20.99
C ALA A 338 -10.11 -24.69 20.92
N THR A 339 -8.84 -24.35 21.18
CA THR A 339 -7.72 -25.29 21.17
C THR A 339 -7.30 -25.76 22.57
N GLU A 340 -6.41 -26.76 22.66
CA GLU A 340 -5.74 -27.12 23.94
C GLU A 340 -4.84 -26.00 24.48
N ALA A 341 -4.34 -25.12 23.60
CA ALA A 341 -3.58 -23.93 24.00
C ALA A 341 -4.44 -22.80 24.61
N GLY A 342 -5.78 -22.94 24.62
CA GLY A 342 -6.71 -21.95 25.14
C GLY A 342 -7.06 -20.82 24.17
N GLU A 343 -6.69 -20.94 22.89
CA GLU A 343 -7.00 -19.96 21.85
C GLU A 343 -8.42 -20.20 21.32
N GLU A 344 -9.22 -19.13 21.19
CA GLU A 344 -10.50 -19.17 20.45
C GLU A 344 -10.36 -18.52 19.07
N TYR A 345 -10.76 -19.24 18.03
CA TYR A 345 -10.83 -18.75 16.66
C TYR A 345 -12.29 -18.71 16.21
N THR A 346 -12.75 -17.60 15.63
CA THR A 346 -14.17 -17.42 15.22
C THR A 346 -14.33 -16.98 13.77
N ALA A 347 -15.22 -17.65 13.03
CA ALA A 347 -15.63 -17.30 11.67
C ALA A 347 -17.15 -17.04 11.60
N GLU A 348 -17.57 -16.10 10.75
CA GLU A 348 -18.98 -15.79 10.48
C GLU A 348 -19.49 -16.61 9.28
N TRP A 349 -20.72 -17.13 9.37
CA TRP A 349 -21.37 -17.93 8.32
C TRP A 349 -22.90 -17.75 8.33
N VAL A 350 -23.56 -18.11 7.23
CA VAL A 350 -25.03 -17.99 7.08
C VAL A 350 -25.64 -19.36 6.78
N PRO A 351 -26.49 -19.92 7.68
CA PRO A 351 -27.23 -21.13 7.41
C PRO A 351 -28.24 -20.95 6.26
N PRO A 352 -28.33 -21.88 5.30
CA PRO A 352 -29.25 -21.77 4.17
C PRO A 352 -30.70 -22.16 4.54
N PRO A 353 -31.74 -21.63 3.86
CA PRO A 353 -33.15 -21.88 4.20
C PRO A 353 -33.64 -23.33 4.01
N SER A 354 -32.82 -24.18 3.39
CA SER A 354 -33.03 -25.62 3.16
C SER A 354 -31.73 -26.37 3.44
N TYR A 355 -31.82 -27.63 3.90
CA TYR A 355 -30.64 -28.42 4.28
C TYR A 355 -29.63 -28.55 3.13
N LYS A 356 -28.52 -27.80 3.26
CA LYS A 356 -27.39 -27.77 2.32
C LYS A 356 -26.09 -27.87 3.14
N SER A 357 -25.01 -28.17 2.44
CA SER A 357 -23.67 -28.23 3.06
C SER A 357 -23.02 -26.86 2.88
N VAL A 358 -22.68 -26.18 3.98
CA VAL A 358 -21.95 -24.91 4.01
C VAL A 358 -20.48 -25.21 4.31
N ARG A 359 -19.55 -24.56 3.62
CA ARG A 359 -18.12 -24.61 3.95
C ARG A 359 -17.73 -23.35 4.71
N VAL A 360 -16.99 -23.52 5.81
CA VAL A 360 -16.32 -22.43 6.53
C VAL A 360 -14.81 -22.65 6.38
N ALA A 361 -14.12 -21.69 5.76
CA ALA A 361 -12.71 -21.81 5.42
C ALA A 361 -11.81 -21.36 6.59
N LEU A 362 -10.61 -21.94 6.76
CA LEU A 362 -9.67 -21.49 7.80
C LEU A 362 -9.35 -19.98 7.69
N ALA A 363 -9.19 -19.48 6.46
CA ALA A 363 -8.98 -18.05 6.17
C ALA A 363 -10.16 -17.12 6.53
N SER A 364 -11.34 -17.66 6.89
CA SER A 364 -12.47 -16.86 7.41
C SER A 364 -12.51 -16.74 8.94
N PHE A 365 -11.63 -17.43 9.66
CA PHE A 365 -11.51 -17.31 11.11
C PHE A 365 -10.67 -16.09 11.52
N LYS A 366 -10.99 -15.54 12.69
CA LYS A 366 -10.26 -14.47 13.38
C LYS A 366 -9.91 -14.94 14.81
N PRO A 367 -8.65 -14.78 15.27
CA PRO A 367 -7.46 -14.38 14.50
C PRO A 367 -7.18 -15.35 13.34
N ALA A 368 -6.34 -14.95 12.39
CA ALA A 368 -6.16 -15.68 11.13
C ALA A 368 -5.50 -17.04 11.36
N LEU A 369 -6.12 -18.12 10.87
CA LEU A 369 -5.58 -19.48 10.94
C LEU A 369 -4.72 -19.80 9.70
N GLU A 370 -3.40 -19.78 9.84
CA GLU A 370 -2.48 -20.30 8.82
C GLU A 370 -2.53 -21.83 8.72
N SER A 371 -2.71 -22.51 9.86
CA SER A 371 -2.99 -23.95 9.91
C SER A 371 -3.78 -24.29 11.18
N LEU A 372 -4.44 -25.45 11.18
CA LEU A 372 -5.17 -25.99 12.33
C LEU A 372 -4.97 -27.51 12.38
N ASN A 373 -4.58 -28.03 13.53
CA ASN A 373 -4.53 -29.46 13.78
C ASN A 373 -5.82 -29.92 14.49
N VAL A 374 -6.49 -30.92 13.91
CA VAL A 374 -7.86 -31.29 14.29
C VAL A 374 -7.92 -32.12 15.58
N SER A 375 -6.80 -32.72 16.03
CA SER A 375 -6.73 -33.35 17.36
C SER A 375 -6.81 -32.34 18.50
N ASP A 376 -6.45 -31.09 18.24
CA ASP A 376 -6.16 -30.11 19.29
C ASP A 376 -7.40 -29.26 19.62
N ILE A 377 -8.55 -29.54 18.99
CA ILE A 377 -9.82 -28.85 19.17
C ILE A 377 -10.53 -29.37 20.43
N THR A 378 -10.55 -28.56 21.49
CA THR A 378 -11.18 -28.90 22.78
C THR A 378 -12.68 -28.67 22.79
N SER A 379 -13.19 -27.71 22.00
CA SER A 379 -14.62 -27.50 21.82
C SER A 379 -14.96 -26.84 20.48
N ILE A 380 -16.20 -27.03 20.04
CA ILE A 380 -16.81 -26.36 18.89
C ILE A 380 -18.05 -25.64 19.40
N SER A 381 -18.24 -24.39 19.00
CA SER A 381 -19.39 -23.57 19.41
C SER A 381 -20.06 -22.89 18.22
N ILE A 382 -21.37 -22.71 18.33
CA ILE A 382 -22.22 -22.14 17.29
C ILE A 382 -22.96 -20.96 17.93
N GLY A 383 -22.60 -19.75 17.50
CA GLY A 383 -23.09 -18.52 18.11
C GLY A 383 -24.17 -17.83 17.29
N TYR A 384 -25.12 -17.22 17.98
CA TYR A 384 -26.01 -16.20 17.43
C TYR A 384 -25.84 -14.90 18.23
N ASN A 385 -25.74 -13.77 17.53
CA ASN A 385 -25.55 -12.45 18.11
C ASN A 385 -26.47 -11.44 17.42
N ALA A 386 -27.17 -10.62 18.21
CA ALA A 386 -28.06 -9.60 17.68
C ALA A 386 -27.31 -8.35 17.17
N SER A 387 -26.06 -8.09 17.62
CA SER A 387 -25.29 -6.92 17.17
C SER A 387 -24.88 -7.00 15.70
N ASP A 388 -24.74 -8.21 15.16
CA ASP A 388 -24.16 -8.47 13.85
C ASP A 388 -25.20 -8.50 12.72
N GLN A 389 -26.49 -8.28 13.05
CA GLN A 389 -27.59 -8.28 12.10
C GLN A 389 -27.88 -6.83 11.62
N THR A 390 -27.70 -6.56 10.32
CA THR A 390 -27.60 -5.19 9.80
C THR A 390 -28.91 -4.39 9.71
N GLU A 391 -30.07 -5.00 9.97
CA GLU A 391 -31.40 -4.37 9.76
C GLU A 391 -32.44 -4.83 10.81
N ARG A 392 -32.63 -4.09 11.91
CA ARG A 392 -33.90 -3.99 12.69
C ARG A 392 -33.84 -2.96 13.82
N SER A 393 -35.01 -2.47 14.21
CA SER A 393 -35.24 -1.53 15.33
C SER A 393 -36.08 -2.13 16.47
N SER A 394 -36.37 -3.44 16.41
CA SER A 394 -37.19 -4.17 17.39
C SER A 394 -36.34 -4.86 18.46
N GLY A 395 -36.62 -4.60 19.74
CA GLY A 395 -35.91 -5.16 20.91
C GLY A 395 -36.15 -6.65 21.21
N ARG A 396 -36.31 -7.47 20.17
CA ARG A 396 -36.33 -8.95 20.19
C ARG A 396 -35.93 -9.42 18.80
N SER A 397 -34.88 -10.23 18.71
CA SER A 397 -34.42 -10.89 17.48
C SER A 397 -34.46 -12.39 17.68
N GLU A 398 -35.22 -13.07 16.83
CA GLU A 398 -35.45 -14.52 16.89
C GLU A 398 -34.53 -15.24 15.91
N PHE A 399 -34.12 -16.44 16.28
CA PHE A 399 -33.18 -17.24 15.50
C PHE A 399 -33.51 -18.74 15.58
N SER A 400 -33.20 -19.48 14.50
CA SER A 400 -33.28 -20.93 14.42
C SER A 400 -32.30 -21.49 13.38
N CYS A 401 -31.42 -22.39 13.81
CA CYS A 401 -30.51 -23.16 12.96
C CYS A 401 -30.55 -24.65 13.32
N SER A 402 -30.81 -25.50 12.33
CA SER A 402 -30.83 -26.96 12.45
C SER A 402 -29.61 -27.59 11.78
N ILE A 403 -28.90 -28.48 12.47
CA ILE A 403 -27.59 -29.03 12.07
C ILE A 403 -27.56 -30.55 12.26
N ASP A 404 -27.17 -31.24 11.19
CA ASP A 404 -27.08 -32.71 11.06
C ASP A 404 -25.67 -33.20 11.45
N TRP A 405 -24.62 -32.58 10.89
CA TRP A 405 -23.23 -32.87 11.21
C TRP A 405 -22.25 -31.73 10.88
N ILE A 406 -21.07 -31.79 11.49
CA ILE A 406 -19.88 -30.99 11.20
C ILE A 406 -18.72 -31.94 10.84
N LYS A 407 -18.07 -31.72 9.69
CA LYS A 407 -17.00 -32.58 9.16
C LYS A 407 -15.81 -31.75 8.71
N CYS A 408 -14.59 -32.22 8.97
CA CYS A 408 -13.36 -31.68 8.39
C CYS A 408 -13.10 -32.29 7.00
N MET A 409 -12.46 -31.51 6.13
CA MET A 409 -12.39 -31.78 4.68
C MET A 409 -11.14 -31.14 4.03
N PRO A 410 -10.35 -31.89 3.23
CA PRO A 410 -9.07 -31.42 2.70
C PRO A 410 -9.17 -30.24 1.74
N GLY A 411 -8.16 -29.37 1.81
CA GLY A 411 -8.01 -28.16 1.01
C GLY A 411 -7.74 -28.43 -0.47
N GLY A 412 -8.40 -27.67 -1.33
CA GLY A 412 -7.91 -27.37 -2.67
C GLY A 412 -7.06 -26.09 -2.61
N LEU A 413 -6.18 -25.90 -3.60
CA LEU A 413 -5.56 -24.59 -3.84
C LEU A 413 -6.66 -23.56 -4.16
N GLU A 414 -6.47 -22.31 -3.74
CA GLU A 414 -7.49 -21.25 -3.86
C GLU A 414 -7.95 -21.08 -5.32
N PRO A 415 -9.25 -21.34 -5.64
CA PRO A 415 -9.65 -21.52 -7.03
C PRO A 415 -10.42 -20.31 -7.59
N ASP A 416 -9.73 -19.51 -8.41
CA ASP A 416 -10.22 -18.26 -9.00
C ASP A 416 -11.68 -18.33 -9.52
N PHE A 417 -12.57 -17.60 -8.84
CA PHE A 417 -13.94 -17.37 -9.28
C PHE A 417 -14.19 -15.88 -9.60
N ILE A 418 -14.38 -15.55 -10.87
CA ILE A 418 -14.66 -14.18 -11.32
C ILE A 418 -16.17 -14.02 -11.54
N LEU A 419 -16.81 -13.08 -10.84
CA LEU A 419 -18.21 -12.70 -11.06
C LEU A 419 -18.28 -11.33 -11.74
N VAL A 420 -18.92 -11.25 -12.91
CA VAL A 420 -19.12 -9.99 -13.63
C VAL A 420 -20.50 -9.42 -13.30
N SER A 421 -20.59 -8.67 -12.20
CA SER A 421 -21.81 -8.06 -11.69
C SER A 421 -22.13 -6.75 -12.42
N CYS A 422 -23.00 -6.83 -13.43
CA CYS A 422 -23.45 -5.69 -14.25
C CYS A 422 -24.40 -4.71 -13.51
N SER A 423 -24.15 -4.39 -12.23
CA SER A 423 -25.06 -3.56 -11.40
C SER A 423 -25.18 -2.10 -11.86
N GLY A 424 -24.25 -1.60 -12.68
CA GLY A 424 -24.30 -0.25 -13.27
C GLY A 424 -25.05 -0.17 -14.62
N ALA A 425 -25.43 -1.30 -15.22
CA ALA A 425 -25.90 -1.37 -16.61
C ALA A 425 -27.44 -1.26 -16.77
N THR A 426 -28.10 -0.37 -16.00
CA THR A 426 -29.57 -0.26 -15.94
C THR A 426 -30.14 0.92 -16.73
N LYS A 427 -29.55 1.27 -17.89
CA LYS A 427 -30.10 2.32 -18.77
C LYS A 427 -31.46 1.87 -19.34
N GLY A 428 -32.50 2.69 -19.17
CA GLY A 428 -33.84 2.44 -19.72
C GLY A 428 -34.77 1.59 -18.84
N LEU A 429 -34.44 1.39 -17.56
CA LEU A 429 -35.37 0.85 -16.56
C LEU A 429 -35.95 1.99 -15.70
N ASP A 430 -37.18 1.82 -15.23
CA ASP A 430 -37.74 2.62 -14.13
C ASP A 430 -36.98 2.35 -12.82
N GLU A 431 -37.05 3.30 -11.87
CA GLU A 431 -36.25 3.21 -10.63
C GLU A 431 -36.66 1.99 -9.79
N THR A 432 -37.94 1.63 -9.72
CA THR A 432 -38.42 0.44 -8.99
C THR A 432 -37.91 -0.87 -9.62
N ALA A 433 -37.85 -0.96 -10.96
CA ALA A 433 -37.22 -2.09 -11.66
C ALA A 433 -35.70 -2.12 -11.47
N ARG A 434 -35.05 -0.95 -11.48
CA ARG A 434 -33.62 -0.79 -11.22
C ARG A 434 -33.24 -1.22 -9.81
N GLU A 435 -33.99 -0.81 -8.79
CA GLU A 435 -33.84 -1.27 -7.41
C GLU A 435 -33.99 -2.79 -7.29
N ARG A 436 -35.01 -3.39 -7.90
CA ARG A 436 -35.19 -4.86 -7.94
C ARG A 436 -33.98 -5.58 -8.55
N VAL A 437 -33.46 -5.07 -9.66
CA VAL A 437 -32.25 -5.62 -10.33
C VAL A 437 -31.01 -5.48 -9.44
N ILE A 438 -30.81 -4.32 -8.80
CA ILE A 438 -29.67 -4.08 -7.89
C ILE A 438 -29.77 -4.96 -6.65
N ALA A 439 -30.97 -5.12 -6.06
CA ALA A 439 -31.20 -5.97 -4.90
C ALA A 439 -30.95 -7.46 -5.21
N ALA A 440 -31.38 -7.94 -6.38
CA ALA A 440 -31.07 -9.30 -6.85
C ALA A 440 -29.57 -9.50 -7.05
N LYS A 441 -28.89 -8.62 -7.81
CA LYS A 441 -27.42 -8.72 -7.99
C LYS A 441 -26.66 -8.65 -6.67
N ARG A 442 -27.11 -7.84 -5.69
CA ARG A 442 -26.56 -7.82 -4.33
C ARG A 442 -26.79 -9.15 -3.58
N ARG A 443 -27.93 -9.84 -3.76
CA ARG A 443 -28.15 -11.19 -3.21
C ARG A 443 -27.17 -12.22 -3.82
N GLY A 444 -26.96 -12.19 -5.13
CA GLY A 444 -25.97 -13.02 -5.82
C GLY A 444 -24.53 -12.76 -5.37
N GLU A 445 -24.13 -11.49 -5.29
CA GLU A 445 -22.82 -11.10 -4.76
C GLU A 445 -22.62 -11.58 -3.31
N ARG A 446 -23.67 -11.55 -2.45
CA ARG A 446 -23.59 -12.11 -1.09
C ARG A 446 -23.37 -13.62 -1.08
N ALA A 447 -24.03 -14.37 -1.97
CA ALA A 447 -23.84 -15.82 -2.07
C ALA A 447 -22.40 -16.21 -2.46
N LEU A 448 -21.72 -15.37 -3.27
CA LEU A 448 -20.29 -15.54 -3.55
C LEU A 448 -19.41 -15.11 -2.36
N ARG A 449 -19.68 -13.96 -1.74
CA ARG A 449 -18.92 -13.46 -0.58
C ARG A 449 -18.92 -14.44 0.59
N ALA A 450 -20.07 -15.04 0.89
CA ALA A 450 -20.25 -16.01 1.96
C ALA A 450 -19.76 -17.45 1.60
N SER A 451 -19.13 -17.65 0.43
CA SER A 451 -18.71 -18.98 0.00
C SER A 451 -17.36 -19.43 0.56
N GLY A 452 -16.43 -18.52 0.85
CA GLY A 452 -15.04 -18.86 1.15
C GLY A 452 -14.24 -19.37 -0.05
N LEU A 453 -14.66 -19.05 -1.28
CA LEU A 453 -13.80 -19.13 -2.48
C LEU A 453 -12.84 -17.94 -2.54
N GLY A 454 -11.69 -18.10 -3.21
CA GLY A 454 -10.96 -16.95 -3.76
C GLY A 454 -11.77 -16.36 -4.93
N TYR A 455 -12.16 -15.08 -4.85
CA TYR A 455 -13.08 -14.49 -5.83
C TYR A 455 -12.78 -13.05 -6.21
N THR A 456 -13.28 -12.65 -7.39
CA THR A 456 -13.14 -11.31 -7.96
C THR A 456 -14.49 -10.81 -8.48
N ILE A 457 -15.04 -9.74 -7.90
CA ILE A 457 -16.31 -9.14 -8.37
C ILE A 457 -16.00 -7.96 -9.30
N VAL A 458 -16.07 -8.20 -10.61
CA VAL A 458 -15.88 -7.21 -11.66
C VAL A 458 -17.19 -6.49 -11.91
N ARG A 459 -17.20 -5.15 -11.96
CA ARG A 459 -18.40 -4.36 -12.31
C ARG A 459 -18.11 -3.53 -13.56
N PRO A 460 -18.59 -3.94 -14.75
CA PRO A 460 -18.25 -3.26 -15.99
C PRO A 460 -18.78 -1.82 -15.99
N GLY A 461 -17.92 -0.90 -16.42
CA GLY A 461 -18.24 0.53 -16.48
C GLY A 461 -19.13 0.90 -17.68
N ALA A 462 -19.18 2.20 -17.98
CA ALA A 462 -19.84 2.68 -19.19
C ALA A 462 -19.15 2.15 -20.45
N LEU A 463 -19.93 1.86 -21.50
CA LEU A 463 -19.42 1.69 -22.86
C LEU A 463 -19.00 3.05 -23.39
N VAL A 464 -17.72 3.39 -23.23
CA VAL A 464 -17.12 4.62 -23.76
C VAL A 464 -16.82 4.42 -25.25
N GLU A 465 -17.06 5.47 -26.03
CA GLU A 465 -16.77 5.54 -27.46
C GLU A 465 -15.31 6.02 -27.59
N GLU A 466 -14.41 5.11 -27.97
CA GLU A 466 -12.98 5.44 -28.14
C GLU A 466 -12.79 6.28 -29.41
N THR A 467 -11.75 7.13 -29.43
CA THR A 467 -11.40 7.97 -30.58
C THR A 467 -11.12 7.07 -31.79
N GLY A 468 -12.06 7.06 -32.75
CA GLY A 468 -12.18 6.01 -33.77
C GLY A 468 -13.62 5.47 -33.95
N GLY A 469 -14.56 5.82 -33.07
CA GLY A 469 -16.00 5.61 -33.28
C GLY A 469 -16.55 4.25 -32.83
N TYR A 470 -15.78 3.47 -32.06
CA TYR A 470 -16.19 2.15 -31.57
C TYR A 470 -16.30 2.11 -30.04
N LYS A 471 -17.28 1.36 -29.53
CA LYS A 471 -17.63 1.34 -28.09
C LYS A 471 -16.92 0.22 -27.35
N ALA A 472 -15.93 0.57 -26.54
CA ALA A 472 -15.14 -0.36 -25.76
C ALA A 472 -15.76 -0.62 -24.39
N LEU A 473 -15.64 -1.86 -23.92
CA LEU A 473 -16.20 -2.29 -22.64
C LEU A 473 -15.07 -2.33 -21.60
N VAL A 474 -14.93 -1.21 -20.87
CA VAL A 474 -13.91 -1.05 -19.83
C VAL A 474 -14.33 -1.87 -18.60
N PHE A 475 -13.50 -2.84 -18.24
CA PHE A 475 -13.64 -3.61 -17.00
C PHE A 475 -12.97 -2.84 -15.86
N ASP A 476 -13.64 -1.77 -15.42
CA ASP A 476 -13.18 -0.99 -14.28
C ASP A 476 -13.38 -1.77 -12.96
N GLN A 477 -12.28 -2.15 -12.33
CA GLN A 477 -12.26 -2.55 -10.91
C GLN A 477 -11.51 -1.52 -10.05
N GLY A 478 -11.01 -0.44 -10.64
CA GLY A 478 -9.78 0.22 -10.20
C GLY A 478 -8.55 -0.69 -10.33
N THR A 479 -7.38 -0.10 -10.18
CA THR A 479 -6.18 -0.80 -9.66
C THR A 479 -6.33 -1.04 -8.16
N ARG A 480 -5.42 -1.79 -7.52
CA ARG A 480 -5.40 -1.91 -6.05
C ARG A 480 -5.20 -0.53 -5.41
N ILE A 481 -4.40 0.33 -6.04
CA ILE A 481 -4.29 1.78 -5.75
C ILE A 481 -5.67 2.46 -5.71
N SER A 482 -6.45 2.46 -6.80
CA SER A 482 -7.72 3.19 -6.84
C SER A 482 -8.76 2.66 -5.85
N GLN A 483 -8.70 1.38 -5.48
CA GLN A 483 -9.54 0.84 -4.39
C GLN A 483 -9.11 1.41 -3.03
N ILE A 484 -7.82 1.32 -2.67
CA ILE A 484 -7.30 1.84 -1.39
C ILE A 484 -7.54 3.35 -1.28
N ILE A 485 -7.29 4.12 -2.34
CA ILE A 485 -7.52 5.57 -2.37
C ILE A 485 -9.01 5.91 -2.24
N LYS A 486 -9.90 5.13 -2.86
CA LYS A 486 -11.36 5.32 -2.71
C LYS A 486 -11.82 5.06 -1.28
N ASP A 487 -11.35 4.00 -0.65
CA ASP A 487 -11.73 3.66 0.72
C ASP A 487 -11.11 4.68 1.71
N ALA A 488 -9.85 5.07 1.52
CA ALA A 488 -9.19 6.14 2.28
C ALA A 488 -9.95 7.47 2.20
N LYS A 489 -10.49 7.85 1.02
CA LYS A 489 -11.33 9.05 0.83
C LYS A 489 -12.62 9.04 1.67
N THR A 490 -13.01 7.91 2.30
CA THR A 490 -14.16 7.83 3.22
C THR A 490 -13.80 8.06 4.70
N ILE A 491 -12.52 7.92 5.08
CA ILE A 491 -12.05 7.95 6.48
C ILE A 491 -10.93 8.97 6.76
N ILE A 492 -10.27 9.49 5.71
CA ILE A 492 -9.18 10.48 5.80
C ILE A 492 -9.55 11.67 4.89
N PRO A 493 -9.38 12.94 5.33
CA PRO A 493 -9.64 14.12 4.50
C PRO A 493 -8.92 14.06 3.14
N GLY A 494 -9.69 14.01 2.04
CA GLY A 494 -9.15 13.86 0.69
C GLY A 494 -8.45 12.53 0.39
N GLY A 495 -8.46 11.58 1.33
CA GLY A 495 -7.78 10.29 1.26
C GLY A 495 -6.31 10.29 1.69
N VAL A 496 -5.76 11.40 2.21
CA VAL A 496 -4.32 11.52 2.52
C VAL A 496 -4.03 12.30 3.81
N ASN A 497 -2.97 11.90 4.51
CA ASN A 497 -2.46 12.60 5.71
C ASN A 497 -1.51 13.78 5.39
N SER A 498 -1.37 14.17 4.13
CA SER A 498 -0.57 15.32 3.68
C SER A 498 -1.06 15.78 2.30
N PRO A 499 -1.45 17.06 2.09
CA PRO A 499 -2.22 17.48 0.91
C PRO A 499 -1.57 17.19 -0.44
N VAL A 500 -0.26 17.37 -0.58
CA VAL A 500 0.49 17.15 -1.83
C VAL A 500 0.40 15.68 -2.31
N ARG A 501 0.25 14.74 -1.38
CA ARG A 501 0.09 13.31 -1.68
C ARG A 501 -1.25 12.97 -2.35
N ALA A 502 -2.21 13.91 -2.42
CA ALA A 502 -3.46 13.73 -3.16
C ALA A 502 -3.33 13.96 -4.68
N PHE A 503 -2.12 14.26 -5.19
CA PHE A 503 -1.83 14.49 -6.61
C PHE A 503 -2.62 15.63 -7.28
N LYS A 504 -3.30 16.49 -6.51
CA LYS A 504 -4.16 17.57 -7.04
C LYS A 504 -3.47 18.51 -8.03
N SER A 505 -2.16 18.74 -7.87
CA SER A 505 -1.37 19.64 -8.73
C SER A 505 -0.97 19.03 -10.09
N VAL A 506 -1.07 17.70 -10.25
CA VAL A 506 -0.72 16.98 -11.49
C VAL A 506 -1.88 16.16 -12.07
N GLY A 507 -2.93 15.91 -11.28
CA GLY A 507 -4.09 15.10 -11.64
C GLY A 507 -3.86 13.59 -11.53
N GLY A 508 -4.94 12.82 -11.77
CA GLY A 508 -4.96 11.37 -11.59
C GLY A 508 -5.28 10.92 -10.16
N ASP A 509 -5.24 9.61 -9.93
CA ASP A 509 -5.16 9.05 -8.57
C ASP A 509 -3.67 8.99 -8.15
N PRO A 510 -3.35 9.25 -6.86
CA PRO A 510 -1.99 9.15 -6.34
C PRO A 510 -1.54 7.70 -6.16
N ILE A 511 -0.24 7.46 -6.24
CA ILE A 511 0.37 6.14 -6.01
C ILE A 511 0.30 5.74 -4.52
N VAL A 512 0.00 4.47 -4.26
CA VAL A 512 0.05 3.86 -2.92
C VAL A 512 1.25 2.91 -2.87
N PHE A 513 2.26 3.27 -2.09
CA PHE A 513 3.49 2.48 -1.96
C PHE A 513 3.35 1.30 -0.99
N ASP A 514 3.97 0.18 -1.37
CA ASP A 514 4.17 -1.02 -0.56
C ASP A 514 5.49 -0.95 0.21
N ARG A 515 6.59 -0.61 -0.49
CA ARG A 515 7.95 -0.62 0.08
C ARG A 515 8.92 0.30 -0.67
N VAL A 516 10.07 0.56 -0.06
CA VAL A 516 11.17 1.38 -0.59
C VAL A 516 12.52 0.76 -0.27
N LYS A 517 13.51 0.88 -1.17
CA LYS A 517 14.89 0.39 -0.99
C LYS A 517 15.84 1.07 -1.98
N GLY A 518 16.96 1.62 -1.49
CA GLY A 518 17.96 2.30 -2.32
C GLY A 518 17.38 3.57 -2.97
N ALA A 519 17.52 3.68 -4.29
CA ALA A 519 16.91 4.73 -5.11
C ALA A 519 15.48 4.40 -5.59
N TYR A 520 14.84 3.34 -5.06
CA TYR A 520 13.58 2.81 -5.61
C TYR A 520 12.43 2.73 -4.62
N CYS A 521 11.23 2.92 -5.16
CA CYS A 521 9.95 2.62 -4.51
C CYS A 521 9.14 1.61 -5.33
N TRP A 522 8.31 0.81 -4.66
CA TRP A 522 7.38 -0.13 -5.29
C TRP A 522 5.96 0.13 -4.80
N ASP A 523 5.00 0.15 -5.73
CA ASP A 523 3.59 0.30 -5.40
C ASP A 523 2.91 -1.03 -5.02
N VAL A 524 1.67 -0.93 -4.53
CA VAL A 524 0.85 -2.07 -4.13
C VAL A 524 0.39 -2.95 -5.30
N ASP A 525 0.43 -2.46 -6.54
CA ASP A 525 0.14 -3.25 -7.75
C ASP A 525 1.43 -3.91 -8.32
N GLY A 526 2.61 -3.56 -7.79
CA GLY A 526 3.92 -4.16 -8.06
C GLY A 526 4.87 -3.30 -8.89
N ASN A 527 4.45 -2.12 -9.36
CA ASN A 527 5.25 -1.27 -10.24
C ASN A 527 6.46 -0.69 -9.50
N LYS A 528 7.65 -0.75 -10.12
CA LYS A 528 8.90 -0.14 -9.62
C LYS A 528 9.05 1.28 -10.17
N TYR A 529 9.54 2.21 -9.35
CA TYR A 529 9.94 3.55 -9.79
C TYR A 529 11.30 3.98 -9.21
N ILE A 530 12.01 4.83 -9.94
CA ILE A 530 13.16 5.62 -9.44
C ILE A 530 12.62 6.80 -8.61
N ASP A 531 13.01 6.92 -7.34
CA ASP A 531 12.45 7.86 -6.36
C ASP A 531 13.29 9.13 -6.20
N TYR A 532 12.86 10.21 -6.86
CA TYR A 532 13.43 11.55 -6.72
C TYR A 532 12.70 12.41 -5.67
N ILE A 533 11.81 11.82 -4.88
CA ILE A 533 11.20 12.46 -3.69
C ILE A 533 11.97 12.06 -2.43
N GLY A 534 12.41 10.81 -2.29
CA GLY A 534 13.24 10.35 -1.17
C GLY A 534 12.58 10.60 0.21
N SER A 535 11.26 10.40 0.29
CA SER A 535 10.40 10.79 1.43
C SER A 535 10.37 12.30 1.73
N TRP A 536 10.53 13.14 0.70
CA TRP A 536 10.64 14.61 0.71
C TRP A 536 11.99 15.13 1.23
N GLY A 537 13.06 14.33 1.11
CA GLY A 537 14.43 14.70 1.49
C GLY A 537 15.15 13.85 2.57
N PRO A 538 14.51 13.11 3.49
CA PRO A 538 15.23 12.30 4.50
C PRO A 538 16.13 11.20 3.93
N ALA A 539 15.75 10.58 2.81
CA ALA A 539 16.42 9.38 2.28
C ALA A 539 17.73 9.66 1.52
N ILE A 540 18.56 10.58 2.01
CA ILE A 540 19.82 11.01 1.35
C ILE A 540 20.84 9.86 1.19
N VAL A 541 20.84 8.89 2.11
CA VAL A 541 21.66 7.66 2.02
C VAL A 541 20.96 6.53 1.24
N GLY A 542 19.83 6.81 0.59
CA GLY A 542 18.92 5.83 0.03
C GLY A 542 17.89 5.34 1.05
N ALA A 543 16.74 4.87 0.55
CA ALA A 543 15.68 4.35 1.40
C ALA A 543 16.04 2.96 1.96
N ALA A 544 15.67 2.70 3.22
CA ALA A 544 15.96 1.45 3.93
C ALA A 544 17.45 1.01 3.81
N HIS A 545 18.38 1.95 4.02
CA HIS A 545 19.82 1.69 4.01
C HIS A 545 20.22 0.73 5.14
N ASP A 546 20.95 -0.35 4.81
CA ASP A 546 21.10 -1.51 5.70
C ASP A 546 21.76 -1.18 7.05
N GLU A 547 22.75 -0.28 7.07
CA GLU A 547 23.39 0.16 8.33
C GLU A 547 22.43 0.95 9.24
N VAL A 548 21.49 1.70 8.67
CA VAL A 548 20.48 2.46 9.42
C VAL A 548 19.39 1.52 9.93
N THR A 549 18.91 0.61 9.06
CA THR A 549 17.94 -0.43 9.42
C THR A 549 18.47 -1.38 10.51
N ALA A 550 19.73 -1.81 10.42
CA ALA A 550 20.35 -2.66 11.45
C ALA A 550 20.45 -1.96 12.82
N ALA A 551 20.82 -0.67 12.83
CA ALA A 551 20.88 0.11 14.06
C ALA A 551 19.49 0.39 14.66
N LEU A 552 18.47 0.59 13.82
CA LEU A 552 17.07 0.66 14.25
C LEU A 552 16.61 -0.65 14.89
N HIS A 553 16.90 -1.81 14.31
CA HIS A 553 16.59 -3.10 14.93
C HIS A 553 17.27 -3.27 16.31
N ALA A 554 18.57 -3.00 16.40
CA ALA A 554 19.32 -3.06 17.66
C ALA A 554 18.88 -2.03 18.72
N GLN A 555 18.06 -1.05 18.35
CA GLN A 555 17.42 -0.10 19.27
C GLN A 555 15.95 -0.46 19.57
N LEU A 556 15.23 -1.09 18.65
CA LEU A 556 13.89 -1.65 18.92
C LEU A 556 13.93 -2.67 20.07
N ASP A 557 14.96 -3.52 20.13
CA ASP A 557 15.20 -4.48 21.22
C ASP A 557 15.33 -3.83 22.61
N LYS A 558 15.63 -2.53 22.67
CA LYS A 558 15.78 -1.75 23.92
C LYS A 558 14.55 -0.89 24.23
N GLY A 559 13.58 -0.80 23.32
CA GLY A 559 12.41 0.06 23.43
C GLY A 559 12.47 1.34 22.57
N THR A 560 11.28 1.85 22.24
CA THR A 560 11.08 2.90 21.23
C THR A 560 11.09 4.32 21.78
N SER A 561 10.74 4.51 23.05
CA SER A 561 10.74 5.77 23.79
C SER A 561 10.79 5.48 25.29
N PHE A 562 11.41 6.37 26.07
CA PHE A 562 11.61 6.20 27.51
C PHE A 562 10.92 7.25 28.38
N GLY A 563 10.48 8.38 27.81
CA GLY A 563 9.95 9.52 28.58
C GLY A 563 10.98 10.20 29.51
N ALA A 564 12.27 9.86 29.35
CA ALA A 564 13.40 10.34 30.12
C ALA A 564 14.65 10.38 29.21
N PRO A 565 15.70 11.17 29.53
CA PRO A 565 16.85 11.38 28.67
C PRO A 565 17.64 10.08 28.36
N CYS A 566 18.19 9.98 27.16
CA CYS A 566 19.04 8.91 26.71
C CYS A 566 20.37 9.40 26.12
N GLU A 567 21.40 8.54 26.13
CA GLU A 567 22.75 8.89 25.64
C GLU A 567 22.76 9.29 24.15
N LEU A 568 21.86 8.72 23.34
CA LEU A 568 21.78 9.01 21.90
C LEU A 568 21.38 10.46 21.61
N GLU A 569 20.63 11.13 22.50
CA GLU A 569 20.35 12.57 22.38
C GLU A 569 21.63 13.39 22.52
N ASN A 570 22.52 13.03 23.46
CA ASN A 570 23.80 13.71 23.63
C ASN A 570 24.72 13.48 22.43
N VAL A 571 24.75 12.27 21.87
CA VAL A 571 25.54 11.94 20.68
C VAL A 571 25.02 12.72 19.46
N LEU A 572 23.72 12.71 19.18
CA LEU A 572 23.19 13.46 18.03
C LEU A 572 23.30 14.98 18.24
N ALA A 573 23.11 15.49 19.46
CA ALA A 573 23.30 16.91 19.77
C ALA A 573 24.76 17.34 19.52
N ARG A 574 25.73 16.53 19.95
CA ARG A 574 27.16 16.73 19.68
C ARG A 574 27.42 16.74 18.17
N MET A 575 26.89 15.75 17.45
CA MET A 575 27.01 15.63 16.00
C MET A 575 26.39 16.81 15.21
N VAL A 576 25.37 17.50 15.73
CA VAL A 576 24.84 18.73 15.12
C VAL A 576 25.71 19.94 15.46
N VAL A 577 26.07 20.13 16.74
CA VAL A 577 26.91 21.25 17.21
C VAL A 577 28.27 21.28 16.52
N ASP A 578 28.91 20.11 16.35
CA ASP A 578 30.25 20.02 15.77
C ASP A 578 30.25 20.15 14.23
N ARG A 579 29.07 20.19 13.58
CA ARG A 579 28.92 20.33 12.11
C ARG A 579 28.34 21.67 11.65
N VAL A 580 27.37 22.24 12.38
CA VAL A 580 26.55 23.36 11.89
C VAL A 580 27.03 24.69 12.49
N PRO A 581 27.65 25.60 11.70
CA PRO A 581 28.39 26.77 12.23
C PRO A 581 27.67 27.69 13.23
N SER A 582 26.36 27.85 13.12
CA SER A 582 25.58 28.68 14.06
C SER A 582 25.20 28.01 15.38
N VAL A 583 25.37 26.68 15.52
CA VAL A 583 24.68 25.89 16.55
C VAL A 583 25.61 25.56 17.73
N GLU A 584 25.63 26.42 18.73
CA GLU A 584 26.33 26.18 20.01
C GLU A 584 25.49 25.32 20.99
N MET A 585 24.17 25.31 20.80
CA MET A 585 23.19 24.50 21.52
C MET A 585 22.02 24.11 20.63
N VAL A 586 21.43 22.93 20.86
CA VAL A 586 20.33 22.37 20.06
C VAL A 586 19.26 21.72 20.94
N ARG A 587 18.00 21.75 20.47
CA ARG A 587 16.82 21.11 21.07
C ARG A 587 16.12 20.25 20.01
N PHE A 588 15.91 18.97 20.31
CA PHE A 588 15.13 18.07 19.46
C PHE A 588 13.62 18.25 19.67
N VAL A 589 12.87 18.04 18.59
CA VAL A 589 11.40 18.12 18.48
C VAL A 589 10.92 17.06 17.47
N ASN A 590 9.61 16.95 17.22
CA ASN A 590 9.04 15.85 16.43
C ASN A 590 8.87 16.18 14.93
N SER A 591 8.98 17.46 14.54
CA SER A 591 8.83 17.92 13.16
C SER A 591 9.51 19.26 12.89
N GLY A 592 9.70 19.61 11.61
CA GLY A 592 10.12 20.96 11.20
C GLY A 592 9.13 22.05 11.65
N THR A 593 7.81 21.78 11.60
CA THR A 593 6.79 22.71 12.12
C THR A 593 7.02 23.04 13.60
N GLU A 594 7.34 22.04 14.43
CA GLU A 594 7.67 22.25 15.84
C GLU A 594 8.97 23.03 16.03
N ALA A 595 9.95 22.87 15.14
CA ALA A 595 11.20 23.63 15.19
C ALA A 595 10.93 25.11 14.85
N CYS A 596 10.29 25.39 13.71
CA CYS A 596 10.07 26.76 13.23
C CYS A 596 9.09 27.53 14.14
N LEU A 597 8.04 26.89 14.69
CA LEU A 597 7.16 27.55 15.66
C LEU A 597 7.90 27.86 16.98
N SER A 598 8.83 26.99 17.40
CA SER A 598 9.64 27.20 18.61
C SER A 598 10.66 28.30 18.42
N VAL A 599 11.30 28.38 17.25
CA VAL A 599 12.24 29.48 16.93
C VAL A 599 11.54 30.83 16.85
N VAL A 600 10.34 30.93 16.27
CA VAL A 600 9.60 32.21 16.33
C VAL A 600 9.28 32.62 17.78
N ARG A 601 8.90 31.68 18.66
CA ARG A 601 8.73 31.97 20.09
C ARG A 601 10.04 32.41 20.74
N LEU A 602 11.16 31.79 20.36
CA LEU A 602 12.50 32.11 20.85
C LEU A 602 12.98 33.49 20.40
N MET A 603 12.78 33.86 19.13
CA MET A 603 13.16 35.17 18.60
C MET A 603 12.39 36.30 19.30
N ARG A 604 11.08 36.13 19.48
CA ARG A 604 10.23 37.04 20.29
C ARG A 604 10.67 37.10 21.75
N ALA A 605 10.96 35.94 22.36
CA ALA A 605 11.39 35.86 23.76
C ALA A 605 12.78 36.48 24.02
N TYR A 606 13.69 36.42 23.04
CA TYR A 606 15.01 37.04 23.12
C TYR A 606 14.94 38.57 22.92
N THR A 607 14.41 39.01 21.77
CA THR A 607 14.37 40.43 21.38
C THR A 607 13.34 41.28 22.12
N LYS A 608 12.32 40.66 22.73
CA LYS A 608 11.11 41.30 23.29
C LYS A 608 10.25 42.04 22.25
N ARG A 609 10.35 41.65 20.97
CA ARG A 609 9.63 42.22 19.83
C ARG A 609 8.55 41.24 19.33
N GLU A 610 7.57 41.75 18.59
CA GLU A 610 6.41 40.95 18.15
C GLU A 610 6.46 40.50 16.69
N LYS A 611 6.92 41.34 15.77
CA LYS A 611 6.81 41.06 14.33
C LYS A 611 7.88 40.07 13.86
N ILE A 612 7.54 39.18 12.93
CA ILE A 612 8.50 38.38 12.18
C ILE A 612 8.41 38.70 10.69
N LEU A 613 9.49 38.50 9.95
CA LEU A 613 9.50 38.58 8.49
C LEU A 613 9.78 37.20 7.88
N LYS A 614 8.94 36.78 6.93
CA LYS A 614 9.16 35.60 6.09
C LYS A 614 9.11 35.96 4.60
N PHE A 615 9.51 35.03 3.74
CA PHE A 615 9.48 35.23 2.30
C PHE A 615 8.30 34.51 1.64
N VAL A 616 7.78 35.11 0.57
CA VAL A 616 6.74 34.52 -0.28
C VAL A 616 7.32 33.33 -1.03
N GLY A 617 6.61 32.20 -1.03
CA GLY A 617 7.06 30.92 -1.59
C GLY A 617 7.79 30.01 -0.58
N CYS A 618 8.37 30.54 0.50
CA CYS A 618 8.96 29.72 1.56
C CYS A 618 7.89 29.12 2.51
N TYR A 619 8.07 27.89 2.98
CA TYR A 619 7.16 27.18 3.89
C TYR A 619 7.89 26.67 5.15
N HIS A 620 7.41 27.10 6.32
CA HIS A 620 8.04 26.85 7.63
C HIS A 620 7.16 25.96 8.54
N GLY A 621 6.38 25.06 7.93
CA GLY A 621 5.31 24.34 8.62
C GLY A 621 4.01 25.14 8.70
N HIS A 622 2.96 24.50 9.24
CA HIS A 622 1.58 24.99 9.22
C HIS A 622 1.12 25.70 10.52
N ALA A 623 2.05 26.25 11.31
CA ALA A 623 1.68 27.06 12.47
C ALA A 623 1.06 28.39 12.00
N ASP A 624 -0.02 28.84 12.65
CA ASP A 624 -0.88 29.96 12.25
C ASP A 624 -0.13 31.20 11.73
N GLN A 625 0.94 31.59 12.45
CA GLN A 625 1.81 32.73 12.13
C GLN A 625 2.57 32.62 10.78
N PHE A 626 2.60 31.45 10.14
CA PHE A 626 3.19 31.24 8.82
C PHE A 626 2.14 31.17 7.69
N LEU A 627 0.87 30.98 8.04
CA LEU A 627 -0.27 30.89 7.11
C LEU A 627 -0.81 32.29 6.81
N VAL A 628 0.04 33.11 6.19
CA VAL A 628 -0.18 34.54 5.96
C VAL A 628 0.17 34.90 4.52
N GLN A 629 -0.78 35.50 3.79
CA GLN A 629 -0.59 36.00 2.43
C GLN A 629 0.04 37.40 2.44
N ALA A 630 0.77 37.71 1.36
CA ALA A 630 1.12 39.09 1.03
C ALA A 630 -0.15 39.88 0.66
N GLY A 631 -0.39 41.00 1.35
CA GLY A 631 -1.53 41.87 1.07
C GLY A 631 -1.47 42.46 -0.34
N SER A 632 -2.63 42.57 -1.00
CA SER A 632 -2.75 43.07 -2.37
C SER A 632 -2.58 44.59 -2.45
N GLY A 633 -1.32 45.04 -2.45
CA GLY A 633 -0.93 46.45 -2.56
C GLY A 633 -0.17 46.93 -1.32
N VAL A 634 1.02 47.49 -1.56
CA VAL A 634 1.89 48.25 -0.63
C VAL A 634 1.91 47.77 0.82
N ILE A 635 2.90 46.91 1.12
CA ILE A 635 3.57 46.71 2.42
C ILE A 635 2.84 47.31 3.64
N THR A 636 2.13 46.52 4.44
CA THR A 636 1.95 46.79 5.90
C THR A 636 1.25 45.69 6.70
N LEU A 637 0.26 44.98 6.15
CA LEU A 637 -0.61 44.09 6.94
C LEU A 637 -0.65 42.64 6.42
N GLY A 638 -0.27 41.70 7.28
CA GLY A 638 -0.39 40.26 7.03
C GLY A 638 -1.86 39.79 7.10
N LEU A 639 -2.37 39.26 5.99
CA LEU A 639 -3.72 38.70 5.90
C LEU A 639 -3.68 37.17 6.08
N ALA A 640 -4.65 36.61 6.81
CA ALA A 640 -4.74 35.18 7.04
C ALA A 640 -5.00 34.41 5.73
N ASP A 641 -4.12 33.44 5.42
CA ASP A 641 -4.19 32.59 4.22
C ASP A 641 -5.22 31.45 4.37
N SER A 642 -5.42 30.98 5.61
CA SER A 642 -6.22 29.79 5.90
C SER A 642 -7.36 30.07 6.87
N PRO A 643 -8.60 29.62 6.58
CA PRO A 643 -9.72 29.71 7.52
C PRO A 643 -9.41 29.04 8.87
N GLY A 644 -9.64 29.77 9.95
CA GLY A 644 -9.30 29.35 11.33
C GLY A 644 -8.12 30.13 11.92
N VAL A 645 -7.24 30.68 11.09
CA VAL A 645 -6.17 31.59 11.54
C VAL A 645 -6.78 32.94 11.90
N MET A 646 -6.49 33.44 13.11
CA MET A 646 -6.97 34.75 13.56
C MET A 646 -6.19 35.88 12.88
N ALA A 647 -6.89 36.95 12.48
CA ALA A 647 -6.26 38.14 11.90
C ALA A 647 -5.23 38.80 12.84
N SER A 648 -5.44 38.73 14.16
CA SER A 648 -4.48 39.18 15.18
C SER A 648 -3.18 38.35 15.19
N THR A 649 -3.25 37.06 14.85
CA THR A 649 -2.07 36.19 14.71
C THR A 649 -1.34 36.44 13.40
N ALA A 650 -2.07 36.72 12.31
CA ALA A 650 -1.51 37.04 11.01
C ALA A 650 -0.83 38.43 10.96
N ALA A 651 -1.38 39.43 11.68
CA ALA A 651 -0.87 40.81 11.70
C ALA A 651 0.57 40.94 12.23
N ALA A 652 1.05 39.97 13.02
CA ALA A 652 2.42 39.93 13.54
C ALA A 652 3.43 39.23 12.58
N THR A 653 3.02 38.94 11.35
CA THR A 653 3.88 38.36 10.30
C THR A 653 3.89 39.26 9.06
N LEU A 654 5.10 39.65 8.67
CA LEU A 654 5.42 40.43 7.50
C LEU A 654 5.91 39.50 6.38
N THR A 655 5.72 39.91 5.12
CA THR A 655 6.09 39.12 3.93
C THR A 655 6.89 39.95 2.93
N ALA A 656 8.03 39.44 2.47
CA ALA A 656 8.81 40.02 1.37
C ALA A 656 8.90 39.02 0.17
N PRO A 657 9.14 39.49 -1.06
CA PRO A 657 9.58 38.61 -2.15
C PRO A 657 10.94 37.99 -1.82
N TYR A 658 11.14 36.70 -2.15
CA TYR A 658 12.46 36.08 -2.06
C TYR A 658 13.44 36.73 -3.04
N ASN A 659 14.73 36.82 -2.69
CA ASN A 659 15.78 37.56 -3.40
C ASN A 659 15.58 39.10 -3.54
N ASP A 660 14.53 39.69 -2.97
CA ASP A 660 14.35 41.16 -2.95
C ASP A 660 14.85 41.78 -1.63
N LEU A 661 16.12 42.19 -1.64
CA LEU A 661 16.76 42.84 -0.49
C LEU A 661 16.22 44.26 -0.21
N GLU A 662 15.78 44.99 -1.25
CA GLU A 662 15.31 46.38 -1.08
C GLU A 662 13.90 46.41 -0.46
N ALA A 663 13.02 45.47 -0.81
CA ALA A 663 11.76 45.26 -0.10
C ALA A 663 11.99 44.92 1.38
N VAL A 664 13.02 44.11 1.71
CA VAL A 664 13.37 43.81 3.10
C VAL A 664 13.84 45.07 3.84
N LYS A 665 14.73 45.88 3.24
CA LYS A 665 15.17 47.16 3.84
C LYS A 665 14.00 48.12 4.07
N ALA A 666 13.09 48.25 3.09
CA ALA A 666 11.88 49.07 3.22
C ALA A 666 10.95 48.57 4.33
N ILE A 667 10.83 47.25 4.51
CA ILE A 667 10.07 46.63 5.60
C ILE A 667 10.72 46.93 6.96
N PHE A 668 12.05 46.85 7.10
CA PHE A 668 12.75 47.22 8.33
C PHE A 668 12.60 48.72 8.64
N GLU A 669 12.79 49.61 7.66
CA GLU A 669 12.58 51.06 7.81
C GLU A 669 11.16 51.39 8.32
N ALA A 670 10.14 50.71 7.80
CA ALA A 670 8.75 50.88 8.20
C ALA A 670 8.37 50.20 9.54
N ASN A 671 9.26 49.40 10.15
CA ASN A 671 9.01 48.63 11.37
C ASN A 671 10.21 48.66 12.35
N LYS A 672 10.90 49.80 12.41
CA LYS A 672 12.15 49.98 13.17
C LYS A 672 12.03 49.52 14.62
N GLY A 673 12.92 48.61 15.02
CA GLY A 673 12.91 48.02 16.36
C GLY A 673 11.71 47.10 16.70
N GLU A 674 10.76 46.86 15.80
CA GLU A 674 9.58 46.00 16.04
C GLU A 674 9.72 44.56 15.51
N ILE A 675 10.71 44.31 14.65
CA ILE A 675 10.96 42.98 14.06
C ILE A 675 11.88 42.16 14.99
N ALA A 676 11.35 41.04 15.48
CA ALA A 676 12.05 40.05 16.30
C ALA A 676 13.06 39.22 15.49
N GLY A 677 12.73 38.91 14.24
CA GLY A 677 13.62 38.16 13.37
C GLY A 677 13.06 37.86 11.98
N VAL A 678 13.96 37.36 11.13
CA VAL A 678 13.73 36.99 9.74
C VAL A 678 13.88 35.47 9.60
N ILE A 679 12.94 34.79 8.94
CA ILE A 679 13.00 33.36 8.64
C ILE A 679 12.88 33.10 7.13
N LEU A 680 13.78 32.27 6.60
CA LEU A 680 13.81 31.84 5.19
C LEU A 680 14.34 30.42 5.04
N GLU A 681 13.92 29.74 3.99
CA GLU A 681 14.72 28.64 3.43
C GLU A 681 15.94 29.27 2.75
N PRO A 682 17.20 28.86 3.06
CA PRO A 682 18.38 29.47 2.45
C PRO A 682 18.58 29.06 0.98
N VAL A 683 17.98 27.95 0.54
CA VAL A 683 17.62 27.65 -0.84
C VAL A 683 16.18 27.18 -0.78
N VAL A 684 15.28 27.81 -1.55
CA VAL A 684 13.86 27.46 -1.52
C VAL A 684 13.64 26.12 -2.21
N GLY A 685 12.80 25.27 -1.63
CA GLY A 685 12.26 24.08 -2.29
C GLY A 685 10.74 24.01 -2.35
N ASN A 686 10.02 24.67 -1.44
CA ASN A 686 8.55 24.66 -1.38
C ASN A 686 7.87 25.63 -2.38
N ALA A 687 8.67 26.28 -3.24
CA ALA A 687 8.25 27.08 -4.40
C ALA A 687 8.74 26.47 -5.72
N GLY A 688 9.23 25.23 -5.67
CA GLY A 688 10.23 24.71 -6.59
C GLY A 688 11.63 25.11 -6.10
N TYR A 689 12.65 24.69 -6.84
CA TYR A 689 14.05 24.95 -6.51
C TYR A 689 14.44 26.39 -6.89
N ILE A 690 14.71 27.24 -5.91
CA ILE A 690 15.13 28.64 -6.14
C ILE A 690 16.36 28.96 -5.28
N GLU A 691 17.48 29.24 -5.94
CA GLU A 691 18.73 29.64 -5.30
C GLU A 691 18.68 31.09 -4.79
N PRO A 692 19.36 31.41 -3.67
CA PRO A 692 19.59 32.78 -3.26
C PRO A 692 20.57 33.49 -4.20
N THR A 693 20.57 34.82 -4.23
CA THR A 693 21.79 35.55 -4.58
C THR A 693 22.66 35.73 -3.33
N GLN A 694 23.98 35.84 -3.51
CA GLN A 694 24.90 36.01 -2.38
C GLN A 694 24.64 37.35 -1.66
N GLU A 695 24.38 38.40 -2.44
CA GLU A 695 24.06 39.75 -1.95
C GLU A 695 22.77 39.76 -1.11
N PHE A 696 21.80 38.89 -1.44
CA PHE A 696 20.58 38.73 -0.64
C PHE A 696 20.89 38.13 0.73
N LEU A 697 21.59 36.99 0.83
CA LEU A 697 21.90 36.37 2.13
C LEU A 697 22.83 37.25 2.99
N GLU A 698 23.86 37.84 2.41
CA GLU A 698 24.75 38.78 3.11
C GLU A 698 24.00 40.04 3.55
N GLY A 699 23.14 40.59 2.69
CA GLY A 699 22.28 41.72 3.01
C GLY A 699 21.28 41.42 4.13
N LEU A 700 20.67 40.23 4.14
CA LEU A 700 19.81 39.77 5.24
C LEU A 700 20.59 39.66 6.56
N ARG A 701 21.83 39.14 6.52
CA ARG A 701 22.68 39.04 7.71
C ARG A 701 23.06 40.40 8.26
N GLU A 702 23.39 41.36 7.41
CA GLU A 702 23.78 42.69 7.85
C GLU A 702 22.58 43.51 8.34
N VAL A 703 21.44 43.54 7.63
CA VAL A 703 20.26 44.32 8.08
C VAL A 703 19.68 43.78 9.40
N THR A 704 19.61 42.45 9.59
CA THR A 704 19.17 41.86 10.86
C THR A 704 20.09 42.26 12.02
N LYS A 705 21.40 42.21 11.80
CA LYS A 705 22.42 42.57 12.78
C LYS A 705 22.42 44.06 13.13
N GLN A 706 22.22 44.94 12.14
CA GLN A 706 22.10 46.39 12.35
C GLN A 706 20.85 46.75 13.17
N GLU A 707 19.70 46.17 12.84
CA GLU A 707 18.42 46.43 13.52
C GLU A 707 18.24 45.61 14.82
N GLY A 708 19.20 44.75 15.20
CA GLY A 708 19.11 43.90 16.40
C GLY A 708 18.00 42.82 16.32
N ALA A 709 17.61 42.43 15.12
CA ALA A 709 16.72 41.30 14.85
C ALA A 709 17.53 40.02 14.64
N LEU A 710 16.96 38.84 14.91
CA LEU A 710 17.65 37.57 14.69
C LEU A 710 17.44 37.05 13.27
N LEU A 711 18.47 36.41 12.70
CA LEU A 711 18.37 35.68 11.43
C LEU A 711 18.17 34.17 11.71
N CYS A 712 17.13 33.59 11.10
CA CYS A 712 16.82 32.17 11.16
C CYS A 712 16.89 31.52 9.77
N PHE A 713 17.79 30.56 9.58
CA PHE A 713 17.75 29.69 8.40
C PHE A 713 16.87 28.47 8.69
N ASP A 714 15.87 28.24 7.83
CA ASP A 714 15.06 27.03 7.81
C ASP A 714 15.77 25.95 6.99
N GLU A 715 16.66 25.23 7.65
CA GLU A 715 17.45 24.16 7.06
C GLU A 715 16.78 22.78 7.21
N VAL A 716 15.45 22.75 7.42
CA VAL A 716 14.64 21.52 7.43
C VAL A 716 14.65 20.80 6.06
N MET A 717 15.06 21.46 4.97
CA MET A 717 15.25 20.83 3.66
C MET A 717 16.72 20.78 3.20
N THR A 718 17.47 21.87 3.42
CA THR A 718 18.85 22.05 2.95
C THR A 718 19.90 21.45 3.88
N GLY A 719 19.58 21.29 5.17
CA GLY A 719 20.50 20.84 6.21
C GLY A 719 21.05 19.44 5.94
N PHE A 720 22.38 19.31 5.97
CA PHE A 720 23.13 18.09 5.62
C PHE A 720 22.88 17.56 4.19
N ARG A 721 22.19 18.32 3.32
CA ARG A 721 21.98 17.99 1.89
C ARG A 721 22.80 18.88 0.97
N ILE A 722 22.84 20.18 1.26
CA ILE A 722 23.58 21.17 0.46
C ILE A 722 25.08 21.16 0.77
N ALA A 723 25.46 20.88 2.02
CA ALA A 723 26.83 20.61 2.43
C ALA A 723 26.84 19.92 3.81
N HIS A 724 28.00 19.40 4.21
CA HIS A 724 28.25 18.85 5.55
C HIS A 724 27.88 19.83 6.69
N GLY A 725 28.21 21.12 6.53
CA GLY A 725 27.84 22.20 7.44
C GLY A 725 26.54 22.93 7.08
N CYS A 726 25.66 22.27 6.32
CA CYS A 726 24.39 22.84 5.81
C CYS A 726 24.60 24.03 4.84
N ALA A 727 23.52 24.67 4.37
CA ALA A 727 23.62 25.78 3.41
C ALA A 727 24.34 27.00 3.99
N GLN A 728 24.25 27.26 5.30
CA GLN A 728 25.03 28.31 5.96
C GLN A 728 26.55 28.16 5.77
N ALA A 729 27.09 26.94 5.72
CA ALA A 729 28.50 26.71 5.40
C ALA A 729 28.80 26.83 3.89
N HIS A 730 27.82 26.54 3.03
CA HIS A 730 27.97 26.63 1.57
C HIS A 730 28.03 28.09 1.09
N PHE A 731 27.13 28.95 1.59
CA PHE A 731 27.09 30.39 1.26
C PHE A 731 27.94 31.27 2.19
N GLY A 732 28.56 30.70 3.23
CA GLY A 732 29.38 31.43 4.20
C GLY A 732 28.61 32.35 5.18
N VAL A 733 27.27 32.38 5.11
CA VAL A 733 26.42 33.27 5.92
C VAL A 733 25.92 32.54 7.16
N THR A 734 26.35 33.00 8.34
CA THR A 734 25.98 32.39 9.64
C THR A 734 24.72 33.05 10.24
N PRO A 735 23.60 32.33 10.38
CA PRO A 735 22.40 32.82 11.08
C PRO A 735 22.60 32.82 12.60
N ASP A 736 21.68 33.45 13.35
CA ASP A 736 21.69 33.39 14.82
C ASP A 736 21.11 32.08 15.37
N VAL A 737 20.16 31.52 14.61
CA VAL A 737 19.43 30.29 14.90
C VAL A 737 19.16 29.52 13.60
N THR A 738 19.03 28.21 13.70
CA THR A 738 18.76 27.31 12.57
C THR A 738 17.73 26.26 12.98
N THR A 739 16.78 25.96 12.10
CA THR A 739 15.91 24.78 12.23
C THR A 739 16.37 23.65 11.31
N LEU A 740 16.17 22.42 11.76
CA LEU A 740 16.61 21.19 11.09
C LEU A 740 15.48 20.16 11.15
N GLY A 741 15.54 19.17 10.27
CA GLY A 741 14.63 18.03 10.24
C GLY A 741 15.04 17.05 9.17
N LYS A 742 14.11 16.17 8.77
CA LYS A 742 14.28 15.20 7.67
C LYS A 742 15.50 14.28 7.84
N ILE A 743 16.67 14.68 7.36
CA ILE A 743 17.93 13.92 7.36
C ILE A 743 18.39 13.62 8.79
N ILE A 744 18.24 14.55 9.74
CA ILE A 744 18.60 14.33 11.15
C ILE A 744 17.75 13.26 11.87
N GLY A 745 16.71 12.72 11.24
CA GLY A 745 15.93 11.57 11.74
C GLY A 745 16.19 10.27 10.99
N GLY A 746 17.06 10.25 9.99
CA GLY A 746 17.33 9.08 9.14
C GLY A 746 16.08 8.47 8.48
N GLY A 747 15.03 9.27 8.27
CA GLY A 747 13.72 8.83 7.77
C GLY A 747 12.59 8.77 8.81
N LEU A 748 12.89 8.87 10.11
CA LEU A 748 11.89 8.94 11.18
C LEU A 748 11.44 10.39 11.46
N PRO A 749 10.25 10.60 12.07
CA PRO A 749 9.78 11.93 12.46
C PRO A 749 10.68 12.56 13.53
N VAL A 750 11.43 13.59 13.11
CA VAL A 750 12.18 14.46 14.01
C VAL A 750 12.34 15.85 13.37
N GLY A 751 12.48 16.84 14.23
CA GLY A 751 13.07 18.14 13.91
C GLY A 751 14.06 18.54 15.00
N ALA A 752 14.77 19.63 14.77
CA ALA A 752 15.54 20.28 15.82
C ALA A 752 15.57 21.79 15.58
N TYR A 753 15.82 22.55 16.63
CA TYR A 753 16.24 23.93 16.50
C TYR A 753 17.44 24.20 17.39
N GLY A 754 18.36 25.03 16.90
CA GLY A 754 19.58 25.38 17.59
C GLY A 754 20.09 26.74 17.18
N GLY A 755 21.20 27.16 17.77
CA GLY A 755 21.79 28.47 17.52
C GLY A 755 22.79 28.84 18.60
N ARG A 756 23.09 30.14 18.69
CA ARG A 756 23.92 30.72 19.74
C ARG A 756 23.41 30.37 21.15
N ARG A 757 24.34 30.18 22.08
CA ARG A 757 24.11 29.83 23.48
C ARG A 757 23.26 30.85 24.21
N ASP A 758 23.59 32.14 24.08
CA ASP A 758 22.91 33.24 24.75
C ASP A 758 21.43 33.38 24.36
N ILE A 759 21.08 32.96 23.14
CA ILE A 759 19.70 32.83 22.68
C ILE A 759 19.08 31.53 23.24
N MET A 760 19.74 30.39 23.01
CA MET A 760 19.18 29.06 23.33
C MET A 760 19.01 28.78 24.83
N GLU A 761 19.79 29.42 25.71
CA GLU A 761 19.64 29.30 27.17
C GLU A 761 18.36 29.96 27.71
N LEU A 762 17.62 30.74 26.90
CA LEU A 762 16.26 31.17 27.23
C LEU A 762 15.22 30.04 27.19
N VAL A 763 15.52 28.89 26.55
CA VAL A 763 14.58 27.78 26.42
C VAL A 763 14.46 27.00 27.74
N ALA A 764 13.24 26.68 28.15
CA ALA A 764 13.00 25.84 29.33
C ALA A 764 13.67 24.45 29.20
N PRO A 765 14.30 23.91 30.26
CA PRO A 765 14.29 24.39 31.65
C PRO A 765 15.36 25.45 32.00
N SER A 766 16.30 25.77 31.10
CA SER A 766 17.36 26.76 31.36
C SER A 766 16.83 28.18 31.54
N GLY A 767 15.78 28.52 30.79
CA GLY A 767 15.16 29.84 30.83
C GLY A 767 13.62 29.81 30.69
N PRO A 768 12.98 30.99 30.59
CA PRO A 768 11.52 31.13 30.72
C PRO A 768 10.73 30.77 29.45
N MET A 769 11.36 30.57 28.29
CA MET A 769 10.66 30.27 27.04
C MET A 769 10.24 28.79 27.00
N TYR A 770 8.95 28.54 27.25
CA TYR A 770 8.44 27.17 27.30
C TYR A 770 8.43 26.48 25.91
N GLN A 771 9.06 25.31 25.85
CA GLN A 771 8.91 24.29 24.81
C GLN A 771 9.04 22.91 25.48
N ALA A 772 8.17 21.98 25.08
CA ALA A 772 8.21 20.58 25.45
C ALA A 772 7.59 19.74 24.31
N GLY A 773 7.89 18.44 24.28
CA GLY A 773 7.24 17.49 23.36
C GLY A 773 7.52 16.06 23.79
N THR A 774 6.47 15.26 24.01
CA THR A 774 6.50 13.96 24.71
C THR A 774 7.38 12.89 24.05
N LEU A 775 7.64 13.00 22.74
CA LEU A 775 8.47 12.07 21.96
C LEU A 775 9.74 12.74 21.38
N SER A 776 10.05 13.96 21.83
CA SER A 776 11.33 14.62 21.51
C SER A 776 12.48 13.75 22.00
N GLY A 777 13.56 13.65 21.22
CA GLY A 777 14.74 12.86 21.61
C GLY A 777 14.54 11.33 21.60
N ASN A 778 13.42 10.82 21.06
CA ASN A 778 13.17 9.37 21.07
C ASN A 778 14.33 8.57 20.42
N PRO A 779 14.77 7.47 21.04
CA PRO A 779 16.04 6.82 20.69
C PRO A 779 16.06 6.20 19.29
N LEU A 780 14.90 5.87 18.70
CA LEU A 780 14.82 5.40 17.31
C LEU A 780 15.18 6.51 16.32
N ALA A 781 14.60 7.71 16.48
CA ALA A 781 14.95 8.85 15.64
C ALA A 781 16.41 9.28 15.86
N MET A 782 16.89 9.25 17.12
CA MET A 782 18.29 9.57 17.43
C MET A 782 19.26 8.59 16.76
N VAL A 783 19.07 7.27 16.90
CA VAL A 783 20.00 6.28 16.32
C VAL A 783 20.00 6.31 14.79
N ALA A 784 18.84 6.52 14.16
CA ALA A 784 18.75 6.65 12.71
C ALA A 784 19.45 7.93 12.21
N GLY A 785 19.21 9.07 12.87
CA GLY A 785 19.90 10.33 12.60
C GLY A 785 21.43 10.20 12.73
N ILE A 786 21.91 9.62 13.82
CA ILE A 786 23.33 9.33 14.06
C ILE A 786 23.92 8.51 12.90
N LYS A 787 23.28 7.40 12.53
CA LYS A 787 23.80 6.53 11.45
C LYS A 787 23.74 7.18 10.07
N THR A 788 22.71 7.97 9.77
CA THR A 788 22.67 8.76 8.54
C THR A 788 23.81 9.79 8.50
N LEU A 789 24.07 10.51 9.60
CA LEU A 789 25.18 11.48 9.66
C LEU A 789 26.57 10.80 9.63
N GLU A 790 26.76 9.64 10.26
CA GLU A 790 28.00 8.83 10.15
C GLU A 790 28.27 8.35 8.71
N ILE A 791 27.22 8.07 7.93
CA ILE A 791 27.37 7.73 6.51
C ILE A 791 27.74 8.99 5.71
N LEU A 792 27.20 10.16 6.06
CA LEU A 792 27.50 11.42 5.37
C LEU A 792 28.91 11.98 5.65
N ASP A 793 29.59 11.53 6.70
CA ASP A 793 30.99 11.87 7.00
C ASP A 793 32.00 11.12 6.11
N ARG A 794 31.55 10.19 5.28
CA ARG A 794 32.44 9.36 4.44
C ARG A 794 33.04 10.22 3.30
N PRO A 795 34.36 10.14 3.04
CA PRO A 795 34.98 10.90 1.96
C PRO A 795 34.34 10.64 0.59
N GLY A 796 34.13 11.69 -0.20
CA GLY A 796 33.53 11.60 -1.54
C GLY A 796 32.00 11.62 -1.59
N VAL A 797 31.30 11.67 -0.44
CA VAL A 797 29.82 11.64 -0.38
C VAL A 797 29.17 12.84 -1.05
N TYR A 798 29.62 14.06 -0.76
CA TYR A 798 29.00 15.27 -1.32
C TYR A 798 29.40 15.41 -2.79
N GLU A 799 30.64 15.08 -3.13
CA GLU A 799 31.16 14.99 -4.48
C GLU A 799 30.37 13.98 -5.35
N GLN A 800 29.95 12.84 -4.77
CA GLN A 800 29.03 11.92 -5.45
C GLN A 800 27.65 12.54 -5.65
N LEU A 801 27.07 13.18 -4.62
CA LEU A 801 25.75 13.82 -4.68
C LEU A 801 25.71 14.93 -5.74
N ASP A 802 26.70 15.82 -5.79
CA ASP A 802 26.81 16.84 -6.84
C ASP A 802 26.89 16.18 -8.23
N ARG A 803 27.80 15.22 -8.41
CA ARG A 803 28.03 14.55 -9.69
C ARG A 803 26.76 13.91 -10.27
N VAL A 804 25.99 13.16 -9.48
CA VAL A 804 24.77 12.49 -9.97
C VAL A 804 23.62 13.48 -10.22
N THR A 805 23.48 14.48 -9.36
CA THR A 805 22.37 15.45 -9.43
C THR A 805 22.58 16.45 -10.56
N LYS A 806 23.80 16.95 -10.73
CA LYS A 806 24.18 17.82 -11.83
C LYS A 806 24.02 17.10 -13.17
N ARG A 807 24.49 15.86 -13.29
CA ARG A 807 24.29 15.01 -14.48
C ARG A 807 22.80 14.86 -14.82
N LEU A 808 21.95 14.62 -13.81
CA LEU A 808 20.50 14.55 -13.97
C LEU A 808 19.93 15.86 -14.52
N VAL A 809 20.17 16.99 -13.86
CA VAL A 809 19.59 18.29 -14.25
C VAL A 809 20.09 18.74 -15.61
N GLU A 810 21.40 18.68 -15.87
CA GLU A 810 21.97 19.02 -17.17
C GLU A 810 21.40 18.12 -18.28
N GLY A 811 21.19 16.83 -18.00
CA GLY A 811 20.56 15.87 -18.88
C GLY A 811 19.07 16.17 -19.17
N LEU A 812 18.28 16.48 -18.15
CA LEU A 812 16.87 16.89 -18.28
C LEU A 812 16.74 18.19 -19.08
N LEU A 813 17.53 19.22 -18.73
CA LEU A 813 17.55 20.49 -19.44
C LEU A 813 18.05 20.34 -20.88
N LYS A 814 19.00 19.44 -21.14
CA LYS A 814 19.41 19.11 -22.51
C LYS A 814 18.28 18.39 -23.25
N ALA A 815 17.61 17.43 -22.63
CA ALA A 815 16.48 16.72 -23.26
C ALA A 815 15.38 17.70 -23.69
N ALA A 816 15.00 18.66 -22.83
CA ALA A 816 14.03 19.70 -23.17
C ALA A 816 14.47 20.56 -24.36
N ARG A 817 15.73 21.03 -24.38
CA ARG A 817 16.29 21.79 -25.50
C ARG A 817 16.36 20.96 -26.80
N ASP A 818 16.78 19.70 -26.71
CA ASP A 818 16.84 18.75 -27.85
C ASP A 818 15.45 18.53 -28.49
N THR A 819 14.38 18.72 -27.72
CA THR A 819 12.98 18.55 -28.15
C THR A 819 12.21 19.86 -28.38
N GLY A 820 12.84 21.03 -28.18
CA GLY A 820 12.20 22.33 -28.42
C GLY A 820 11.31 22.87 -27.30
N HIS A 821 11.46 22.39 -26.05
CA HIS A 821 10.71 22.87 -24.89
C HIS A 821 11.54 23.88 -24.07
N ASP A 822 10.95 25.03 -23.78
CA ASP A 822 11.49 25.98 -22.80
C ASP A 822 11.51 25.33 -21.40
N MET A 823 12.70 25.14 -20.83
CA MET A 823 12.90 24.64 -19.48
C MET A 823 14.20 25.20 -18.88
N CYS A 824 14.12 25.66 -17.63
CA CYS A 824 15.25 26.17 -16.84
C CYS A 824 15.30 25.46 -15.47
N GLY A 825 16.42 25.51 -14.76
CA GLY A 825 16.60 24.77 -13.51
C GLY A 825 18.06 24.73 -13.04
N GLY A 826 18.29 24.09 -11.90
CA GLY A 826 19.60 24.01 -11.25
C GLY A 826 19.69 22.92 -10.17
N SER A 827 20.85 22.81 -9.53
CA SER A 827 21.12 21.87 -8.45
C SER A 827 22.35 22.27 -7.63
N ILE A 828 22.29 22.05 -6.31
CA ILE A 828 23.44 22.10 -5.41
C ILE A 828 23.48 20.79 -4.62
N ASN A 829 24.57 20.03 -4.78
CA ASN A 829 24.75 18.71 -4.18
C ASN A 829 23.50 17.84 -4.37
N GLY A 830 22.84 17.37 -3.30
CA GLY A 830 21.71 16.46 -3.39
C GLY A 830 20.34 17.10 -3.70
N MET A 831 20.24 18.41 -3.93
CA MET A 831 18.96 19.12 -4.12
C MET A 831 18.87 19.73 -5.51
N PHE A 832 17.71 19.64 -6.16
CA PHE A 832 17.52 20.15 -7.52
C PHE A 832 16.09 20.60 -7.83
N GLY A 833 15.91 21.24 -8.98
CA GLY A 833 14.60 21.40 -9.61
C GLY A 833 14.67 22.05 -10.99
N PHE A 834 13.54 22.06 -11.67
CA PHE A 834 13.38 22.64 -13.01
C PHE A 834 11.96 23.17 -13.20
N PHE A 835 11.83 24.19 -14.04
CA PHE A 835 10.58 24.88 -14.36
C PHE A 835 10.34 24.85 -15.87
N PHE A 836 9.11 24.55 -16.29
CA PHE A 836 8.68 24.71 -17.68
C PHE A 836 8.44 26.19 -18.02
N ALA A 837 9.53 26.95 -17.99
CA ALA A 837 9.66 28.37 -18.27
C ALA A 837 11.02 28.64 -18.93
N LYS A 838 11.13 29.78 -19.64
CA LYS A 838 12.42 30.23 -20.23
C LYS A 838 13.47 30.54 -19.18
N GLY A 839 13.04 31.01 -18.03
CA GLY A 839 13.89 31.46 -16.94
C GLY A 839 14.66 32.75 -17.24
N PRO A 840 15.56 33.16 -16.33
CA PRO A 840 15.79 32.56 -15.01
C PRO A 840 14.57 32.66 -14.09
N VAL A 841 14.57 31.88 -13.00
CA VAL A 841 13.57 31.93 -11.92
C VAL A 841 14.30 32.30 -10.64
N HIS A 842 14.07 33.51 -10.14
CA HIS A 842 14.71 34.08 -8.95
C HIS A 842 13.77 34.18 -7.75
N ASN A 843 12.46 34.14 -7.97
CA ASN A 843 11.45 34.28 -6.92
C ASN A 843 10.13 33.55 -7.29
N PHE A 844 9.15 33.56 -6.38
CA PHE A 844 7.87 32.86 -6.57
C PHE A 844 6.96 33.45 -7.67
N GLU A 845 7.11 34.73 -8.03
CA GLU A 845 6.41 35.32 -9.17
C GLU A 845 6.90 34.72 -10.49
N ASP A 846 8.22 34.64 -10.67
CA ASP A 846 8.84 33.99 -11.83
C ASP A 846 8.45 32.51 -11.90
N ALA A 847 8.46 31.81 -10.76
CA ALA A 847 8.07 30.40 -10.67
C ALA A 847 6.61 30.19 -11.11
N LYS A 848 5.68 31.08 -10.72
CA LYS A 848 4.26 31.03 -11.11
C LYS A 848 4.03 31.22 -12.62
N ALA A 849 4.99 31.77 -13.37
CA ALA A 849 4.91 31.89 -14.83
C ALA A 849 5.17 30.55 -15.57
N SER A 850 5.48 29.46 -14.85
CA SER A 850 5.73 28.13 -15.41
C SER A 850 4.48 27.48 -16.00
N ASP A 851 4.66 26.73 -17.09
CA ASP A 851 3.61 25.89 -17.71
C ASP A 851 3.31 24.65 -16.85
N THR A 852 2.55 24.85 -15.77
CA THR A 852 2.09 23.81 -14.84
C THR A 852 1.25 22.72 -15.51
N ALA A 853 0.55 23.04 -16.61
CA ALA A 853 -0.20 22.06 -17.38
C ALA A 853 0.71 21.12 -18.18
N LYS A 854 1.81 21.63 -18.76
CA LYS A 854 2.88 20.82 -19.36
C LYS A 854 3.63 20.03 -18.28
N PHE A 855 3.91 20.62 -17.12
CA PHE A 855 4.48 19.89 -15.98
C PHE A 855 3.62 18.68 -15.59
N ALA A 856 2.29 18.85 -15.46
CA ALA A 856 1.38 17.76 -15.11
C ALA A 856 1.40 16.61 -16.14
N LYS A 857 1.43 16.93 -17.44
CA LYS A 857 1.61 15.92 -18.51
C LYS A 857 2.98 15.24 -18.42
N PHE A 858 4.06 16.00 -18.19
CA PHE A 858 5.43 15.50 -18.09
C PHE A 858 5.58 14.55 -16.90
N HIS A 859 5.14 14.97 -15.71
CA HIS A 859 5.11 14.17 -14.48
C HIS A 859 4.42 12.83 -14.71
N ARG A 860 3.23 12.85 -15.33
CA ARG A 860 2.50 11.64 -15.70
C ARG A 860 3.28 10.76 -16.69
N GLY A 861 3.88 11.35 -17.72
CA GLY A 861 4.67 10.61 -18.71
C GLY A 861 5.90 9.93 -18.12
N MET A 862 6.55 10.58 -17.14
CA MET A 862 7.67 10.03 -16.36
C MET A 862 7.21 8.90 -15.44
N LEU A 863 6.06 9.07 -14.78
CA LEU A 863 5.43 8.05 -13.94
C LEU A 863 5.07 6.79 -14.74
N GLU A 864 4.50 6.96 -15.95
CA GLU A 864 4.20 5.88 -16.90
C GLU A 864 5.46 5.18 -17.48
N ARG A 865 6.66 5.64 -17.11
CA ARG A 865 7.98 5.09 -17.46
C ARG A 865 8.83 4.69 -16.24
N GLY A 866 8.24 4.59 -15.05
CA GLY A 866 8.95 4.15 -13.86
C GLY A 866 9.85 5.22 -13.21
N VAL A 867 9.53 6.52 -13.36
CA VAL A 867 10.22 7.60 -12.64
C VAL A 867 9.24 8.37 -11.77
N TYR A 868 9.53 8.46 -10.47
CA TYR A 868 8.73 9.12 -9.46
C TYR A 868 9.31 10.49 -9.10
N LEU A 869 8.86 11.51 -9.83
CA LEU A 869 9.16 12.92 -9.57
C LEU A 869 8.16 13.53 -8.57
N ALA A 870 8.50 14.67 -7.98
CA ALA A 870 7.59 15.43 -7.13
C ALA A 870 6.28 15.79 -7.87
N PRO A 871 5.08 15.47 -7.33
CA PRO A 871 3.78 15.73 -7.98
C PRO A 871 3.34 17.20 -7.88
N SER A 872 4.26 18.14 -8.13
CA SER A 872 4.04 19.59 -8.16
C SER A 872 5.20 20.27 -8.90
N GLN A 873 4.89 21.28 -9.72
CA GLN A 873 5.91 22.19 -10.29
C GLN A 873 6.60 23.03 -9.20
N PHE A 874 5.98 23.14 -8.02
CA PHE A 874 6.44 23.98 -6.90
C PHE A 874 7.07 23.16 -5.77
N GLU A 875 7.73 22.06 -6.09
CA GLU A 875 8.46 21.22 -5.14
C GLU A 875 9.86 20.90 -5.70
N ALA A 876 10.89 20.93 -4.84
CA ALA A 876 12.23 20.48 -5.20
C ALA A 876 12.33 18.95 -5.31
N GLY A 877 13.23 18.48 -6.19
CA GLY A 877 13.64 17.10 -6.29
C GLY A 877 14.88 16.80 -5.44
N PHE A 878 15.04 15.52 -5.09
CA PHE A 878 16.11 15.03 -4.23
C PHE A 878 16.76 13.79 -4.82
N THR A 879 18.09 13.75 -4.87
CA THR A 879 18.85 12.53 -5.14
C THR A 879 19.29 11.85 -3.83
N SER A 880 19.93 10.69 -3.96
CA SER A 880 20.52 9.96 -2.84
C SER A 880 21.78 9.21 -3.27
N LEU A 881 22.62 8.82 -2.31
CA LEU A 881 23.83 8.02 -2.54
C LEU A 881 23.56 6.64 -3.18
N ALA A 882 22.30 6.21 -3.22
CA ALA A 882 21.87 4.96 -3.82
C ALA A 882 21.45 5.08 -5.30
N HIS A 883 21.42 6.29 -5.87
CA HIS A 883 21.19 6.48 -7.31
C HIS A 883 22.46 6.13 -8.08
N THR A 884 22.37 5.20 -9.04
CA THR A 884 23.50 4.84 -9.90
C THR A 884 23.53 5.70 -11.17
N ASP A 885 24.62 5.64 -11.93
CA ASP A 885 24.71 6.34 -13.22
C ASP A 885 23.69 5.81 -14.24
N GLU A 886 23.32 4.53 -14.16
CA GLU A 886 22.27 3.90 -14.95
C GLU A 886 20.86 4.42 -14.58
N ASP A 887 20.59 4.70 -13.30
CA ASP A 887 19.33 5.33 -12.88
C ASP A 887 19.17 6.73 -13.49
N ILE A 888 20.27 7.50 -13.52
CA ILE A 888 20.30 8.83 -14.11
C ILE A 888 20.12 8.75 -15.65
N ASP A 889 20.81 7.83 -16.34
CA ASP A 889 20.64 7.66 -17.78
C ASP A 889 19.24 7.17 -18.17
N ALA A 890 18.67 6.21 -17.43
CA ALA A 890 17.29 5.77 -17.62
C ALA A 890 16.29 6.91 -17.42
N THR A 891 16.54 7.78 -16.44
CA THR A 891 15.71 8.97 -16.18
C THR A 891 15.80 10.00 -17.31
N ILE A 892 17.00 10.28 -17.84
CA ILE A 892 17.20 11.21 -18.96
C ILE A 892 16.59 10.64 -20.26
N ALA A 893 16.71 9.33 -20.49
CA ALA A 893 16.09 8.65 -21.62
C ALA A 893 14.56 8.71 -21.55
N ALA A 894 13.97 8.40 -20.39
CA ALA A 894 12.54 8.54 -20.16
C ALA A 894 12.06 9.98 -20.37
N ALA A 895 12.79 10.97 -19.84
CA ALA A 895 12.44 12.38 -20.02
C ALA A 895 12.43 12.81 -21.49
N ARG A 896 13.47 12.43 -22.25
CA ARG A 896 13.53 12.72 -23.69
C ARG A 896 12.34 12.11 -24.44
N ASP A 897 12.02 10.85 -24.18
CA ASP A 897 10.87 10.18 -24.83
C ASP A 897 9.52 10.80 -24.41
N VAL A 898 9.35 11.24 -23.16
CA VAL A 898 8.15 12.00 -22.76
C VAL A 898 8.07 13.32 -23.52
N LEU A 899 9.14 14.11 -23.52
CA LEU A 899 9.18 15.44 -24.13
C LEU A 899 8.93 15.40 -25.65
N GLN A 900 9.38 14.35 -26.35
CA GLN A 900 9.06 14.13 -27.77
C GLN A 900 7.55 13.94 -28.07
N HIS A 901 6.71 13.77 -27.06
CA HIS A 901 5.27 13.48 -27.19
C HIS A 901 4.35 14.51 -26.47
N LEU A 902 4.83 15.72 -26.10
CA LEU A 902 4.10 16.71 -25.27
C LEU A 902 3.46 17.91 -25.98
#